data_AF-A0A1F0P421-F1
#
_entry.id   AF-A0A1F0P421-F1
#
_cell.length_a   1.000
_cell.length_b   1.000
_cell.length_c   1.000
_cell.angle_alpha   90.00
_cell.angle_beta   90.00
_cell.angle_gamma   90.00
#
_symmetry.space_group_name_H-M   'P 1'
#
loop_
_entity.id
_entity.type
_entity.pdbx_description
1 polymer ?
#
loop_
_entity_poly.entity_id
_entity_poly.type
_entity_poly.pdbx_seq_one_letter_code
_entity_poly.pdbx_strand_id
1 'polypeptide(L)'
;MAKIKLLLLALLFIAIPKGLYAYTNGQIVNINHMNYKVTSVALHQLAFLNADNTVVGQLVIPGKVSDNKGTIFTVTRVSFIGRYTCENITSVKLPETVTHLDVGVFSGASLESITIPKSVLHIEENANTQLKKVPKYIVDSDNPNFKSDSNGALYSKDGKTLRFVPSSIPLENGAYTVNSSVEKITKSCFTLINGLKKINLPPNLKEVSVGYPSIAPIKSLEEFAMPTVGATTPYSIKDGVLCKGNELVFYPRAKPVVDYKVPDGITSLANFSIAYPRDMEKIDLNQVTTMAKSSLLAAYKLTEVTLPKHLKKYNPTTKTGMEPGCIGSCSKLAKYIVPAENTDFEAVDGVVYSKLKKDVLYLYPAGKSGDTYNILPETKVIEALAFWSVQHLKTMTFPAGLDSIKDEAFRQLPKLEKVIFTEPSNIKHLGKAVFRACSKLTEVTLPSKITSLDMPFADCANLETINVPNGSQLKTLHSNSFSSNKKLKQFNFKGTCQLEEIESDAFAYLKNLESFTFPKTVKTIKTNAFRGCSGMKTAEFPSDAEIEKIGPGAFADCGLTSFKVPNNVKEIEREAFNKCSALTVVNLSEKTVKVSPEAFSLCSNLHTITFLCDNKIDPAKINQLQNKRSFDDGKEAPNLMEKIDIHVRKEKISDYQNDNFYKKFKSINPSFVNGTEEYIAVSDGAVDMLKTTREDETFVFPEKVTHNGKDYVVSLIGDYAFNGVSNKVKEVVVTKDVKYVGAKAFMTDKEHKTSTIQSVFFIESNPTKEMLSTTRFDLDDTGNNYNEFATTTDIYVKKTALPTYQTEWGKTVYKKETDKEEKSPLDFTSQLKYQIPGVTIKNKYSTFAREFDVDFGVYNTEKGNSKVAAFVAKISDVKPGSGDYGNSNYFVKMSSVDVNGGYSSSYDYVPANTGVLLKVLDKEATSNDFYYAIGEKDDQVYSVNNNIMTGVIVNSKSVLASAADPVYLIQGGIFRKAVSTINPFPIHKAYAKIAGVPAGAKLTLVFAGDDNTTGITTVDATKTGDDSYYNLNGQRVINPQHGVFIRRGRKVIIK
;
A
#
# COMPACT_ATOMS: atom_id res chain seq x y z
N MET A 1 -68.33 2.57 8.71
CA MET A 1 -66.97 2.05 9.02
C MET A 1 -65.88 2.42 8.00
N ALA A 2 -66.19 2.68 6.71
CA ALA A 2 -65.16 3.04 5.72
C ALA A 2 -64.54 4.44 5.90
N LYS A 3 -65.31 5.45 6.35
CA LYS A 3 -64.79 6.81 6.60
C LYS A 3 -63.88 6.92 7.85
N ILE A 4 -64.03 6.04 8.83
CA ILE A 4 -63.18 6.02 10.04
C ILE A 4 -61.84 5.30 9.77
N LYS A 5 -61.82 4.28 8.90
CA LYS A 5 -60.57 3.64 8.46
C LYS A 5 -59.70 4.56 7.59
N LEU A 6 -60.29 5.43 6.77
CA LEU A 6 -59.53 6.38 5.96
C LEU A 6 -58.94 7.52 6.80
N LEU A 7 -59.63 7.96 7.85
CA LEU A 7 -59.10 8.96 8.79
C LEU A 7 -58.00 8.38 9.70
N LEU A 8 -58.11 7.11 10.11
CA LEU A 8 -57.06 6.40 10.86
C LEU A 8 -55.84 6.09 9.98
N LEU A 9 -56.02 5.82 8.68
CA LEU A 9 -54.91 5.64 7.74
C LEU A 9 -54.21 6.98 7.43
N ALA A 10 -54.97 8.08 7.29
CA ALA A 10 -54.42 9.43 7.15
C ALA A 10 -53.69 9.91 8.42
N LEU A 11 -54.16 9.54 9.62
CA LEU A 11 -53.45 9.78 10.88
C LEU A 11 -52.21 8.90 11.03
N LEU A 12 -52.18 7.69 10.44
CA LEU A 12 -50.99 6.84 10.43
C LEU A 12 -49.87 7.39 9.52
N PHE A 13 -50.21 8.13 8.45
CA PHE A 13 -49.24 8.77 7.56
C PHE A 13 -48.72 10.14 8.05
N ILE A 14 -49.28 10.70 9.13
CA ILE A 14 -48.77 11.93 9.78
C ILE A 14 -47.79 11.60 10.93
N ALA A 15 -47.60 10.32 11.25
CA ALA A 15 -46.72 9.85 12.34
C ALA A 15 -45.61 8.87 11.89
N ILE A 16 -45.27 8.84 10.60
CA ILE A 16 -44.04 8.15 10.15
C ILE A 16 -42.91 9.18 10.20
N PRO A 17 -41.89 9.02 11.07
CA PRO A 17 -40.74 9.90 11.06
C PRO A 17 -40.12 9.89 9.66
N LYS A 18 -40.02 11.06 9.03
CA LYS A 18 -39.15 11.26 7.86
C LYS A 18 -37.78 10.67 8.21
N GLY A 19 -37.37 9.61 7.51
CA GLY A 19 -36.13 8.83 7.69
C GLY A 19 -35.34 9.07 8.98
N LEU A 20 -35.38 8.12 9.91
CA LEU A 20 -34.47 8.09 11.07
C LEU A 20 -33.01 8.13 10.58
N TYR A 21 -32.37 9.29 10.74
CA TYR A 21 -30.95 9.45 10.46
C TYR A 21 -30.17 8.63 11.49
N ALA A 22 -29.32 7.71 11.04
CA ALA A 22 -28.53 6.89 11.95
C ALA A 22 -27.40 7.74 12.55
N TYR A 23 -27.38 7.85 13.88
CA TYR A 23 -26.28 8.48 14.63
C TYR A 23 -25.37 7.41 15.25
N THR A 24 -24.09 7.72 15.43
CA THR A 24 -23.17 6.87 16.21
C THR A 24 -22.74 7.57 17.50
N ASN A 25 -22.49 6.80 18.56
CA ASN A 25 -21.93 7.35 19.80
C ASN A 25 -20.58 8.03 19.48
N GLY A 26 -20.41 9.27 19.93
CA GLY A 26 -19.23 10.08 19.66
C GLY A 26 -19.30 10.91 18.38
N GLN A 27 -20.32 10.75 17.53
CA GLN A 27 -20.53 11.60 16.37
C GLN A 27 -20.71 13.06 16.79
N ILE A 28 -20.13 13.97 16.02
CA ILE A 28 -20.34 15.41 16.18
C ILE A 28 -21.42 15.87 15.19
N VAL A 29 -22.42 16.57 15.68
CA VAL A 29 -23.55 17.10 14.92
C VAL A 29 -23.61 18.61 15.08
N ASN A 30 -23.90 19.33 14.00
CA ASN A 30 -24.19 20.76 14.05
C ASN A 30 -25.71 20.94 13.88
N ILE A 31 -26.35 21.59 14.85
CA ILE A 31 -27.80 21.84 14.85
C ILE A 31 -28.03 23.27 15.33
N ASN A 32 -28.73 24.08 14.53
CA ASN A 32 -29.08 25.47 14.85
C ASN A 32 -27.88 26.29 15.37
N HIS A 33 -26.79 26.35 14.59
CA HIS A 33 -25.58 27.12 14.92
C HIS A 33 -24.80 26.61 16.14
N MET A 34 -25.13 25.44 16.67
CA MET A 34 -24.45 24.83 17.82
C MET A 34 -23.91 23.45 17.46
N ASN A 35 -22.71 23.14 17.95
CA ASN A 35 -22.10 21.82 17.78
C ASN A 35 -22.30 20.99 19.04
N TYR A 36 -22.67 19.73 18.84
CA TYR A 36 -22.92 18.76 19.89
C TYR A 36 -22.20 17.44 19.60
N LYS A 37 -21.81 16.73 20.66
CA LYS A 37 -21.39 15.34 20.58
C LYS A 37 -22.54 14.44 21.02
N VAL A 38 -22.87 13.44 20.20
CA VAL A 38 -23.83 12.39 20.58
C VAL A 38 -23.20 11.54 21.67
N THR A 39 -23.75 11.62 22.88
CA THR A 39 -23.24 10.86 24.04
C THR A 39 -23.92 9.51 24.17
N SER A 40 -25.19 9.41 23.76
CA SER A 40 -25.92 8.15 23.68
C SER A 40 -26.97 8.23 22.59
N VAL A 41 -26.80 7.40 21.55
CA VAL A 41 -27.81 7.20 20.51
C VAL A 41 -29.06 6.57 21.11
N ALA A 42 -28.89 5.53 21.94
CA ALA A 42 -30.00 4.78 22.55
C ALA A 42 -30.87 5.65 23.47
N LEU A 43 -30.28 6.65 24.15
CA LEU A 43 -30.99 7.55 25.06
C LEU A 43 -31.30 8.92 24.45
N HIS A 44 -30.95 9.14 23.18
CA HIS A 44 -31.02 10.45 22.51
C HIS A 44 -30.40 11.59 23.35
N GLN A 45 -29.14 11.43 23.76
CA GLN A 45 -28.42 12.42 24.58
C GLN A 45 -27.29 13.12 23.83
N LEU A 46 -27.12 14.40 24.13
CA LEU A 46 -26.07 15.27 23.58
C LEU A 46 -25.21 15.90 24.68
N ALA A 47 -23.95 16.13 24.36
CA ALA A 47 -23.08 17.07 25.04
C ALA A 47 -22.85 18.32 24.16
N PHE A 48 -23.10 19.52 24.69
CA PHE A 48 -22.78 20.77 24.00
C PHE A 48 -21.26 20.97 23.92
N LEU A 49 -20.77 21.46 22.77
CA LEU A 49 -19.34 21.72 22.54
C LEU A 49 -19.06 23.21 22.36
N ASN A 50 -19.75 23.85 21.41
CA ASN A 50 -19.69 25.30 21.21
C ASN A 50 -20.92 25.81 20.43
N ALA A 51 -21.04 27.13 20.38
CA ALA A 51 -21.84 27.83 19.39
C ALA A 51 -20.90 28.41 18.31
N ASP A 52 -21.37 28.52 17.08
CA ASP A 52 -20.60 29.19 16.04
C ASP A 52 -20.44 30.70 16.33
N ASN A 53 -19.57 31.36 15.57
CA ASN A 53 -19.17 32.75 15.84
C ASN A 53 -20.30 33.77 15.66
N THR A 54 -21.47 33.37 15.17
CA THR A 54 -22.64 34.26 15.06
C THR A 54 -23.33 34.50 16.40
N VAL A 55 -23.13 33.60 17.38
CA VAL A 55 -23.63 33.76 18.73
C VAL A 55 -22.66 34.64 19.53
N VAL A 56 -23.15 35.81 19.96
CA VAL A 56 -22.35 36.81 20.70
C VAL A 56 -23.03 37.17 22.02
N GLY A 57 -22.24 37.45 23.06
CA GLY A 57 -22.76 37.86 24.36
C GLY A 57 -23.27 36.70 25.21
N GLN A 58 -24.56 36.69 25.55
CA GLN A 58 -25.16 35.64 26.37
C GLN A 58 -25.48 34.38 25.55
N LEU A 59 -24.90 33.25 25.94
CA LEU A 59 -25.21 31.94 25.38
C LEU A 59 -26.35 31.28 26.17
N VAL A 60 -27.45 30.93 25.50
CA VAL A 60 -28.54 30.13 26.08
C VAL A 60 -28.45 28.71 25.51
N ILE A 61 -28.11 27.74 26.35
CA ILE A 61 -28.05 26.34 25.93
C ILE A 61 -29.46 25.74 26.01
N PRO A 62 -30.02 25.21 24.91
CA PRO A 62 -31.34 24.57 24.93
C PRO A 62 -31.27 23.21 25.64
N GLY A 63 -32.28 22.90 26.45
CA GLY A 63 -32.35 21.59 27.13
C GLY A 63 -32.79 20.44 26.22
N LYS A 64 -33.55 20.74 25.16
CA LYS A 64 -33.95 19.80 24.10
C LYS A 64 -33.63 20.40 22.74
N VAL A 65 -33.13 19.58 21.83
CA VAL A 65 -32.72 19.99 20.48
C VAL A 65 -33.30 19.01 19.47
N SER A 66 -34.01 19.52 18.46
CA SER A 66 -34.49 18.72 17.33
C SER A 66 -33.49 18.79 16.18
N ASP A 67 -33.21 17.65 15.55
CA ASP A 67 -32.37 17.59 14.34
C ASP A 67 -33.12 18.00 13.06
N ASN A 68 -34.39 18.41 13.17
CA ASN A 68 -35.31 18.69 12.06
C ASN A 68 -35.51 17.51 11.08
N LYS A 69 -35.10 16.30 11.48
CA LYS A 69 -35.19 15.02 10.75
C LYS A 69 -35.91 13.94 11.58
N GLY A 70 -36.68 14.34 12.59
CA GLY A 70 -37.52 13.44 13.39
C GLY A 70 -36.90 12.94 14.70
N THR A 71 -35.67 13.33 15.04
CA THR A 71 -35.04 13.00 16.33
C THR A 71 -35.02 14.22 17.25
N ILE A 72 -35.41 14.03 18.52
CA ILE A 72 -35.28 15.05 19.57
C ILE A 72 -34.29 14.52 20.60
N PHE A 73 -33.20 15.25 20.78
CA PHE A 73 -32.19 14.97 21.76
C PHE A 73 -32.37 15.80 23.03
N THR A 74 -31.93 15.26 24.16
CA THR A 74 -31.80 15.99 25.43
C THR A 74 -30.33 16.37 25.65
N VAL A 75 -30.07 17.64 25.93
CA VAL A 75 -28.71 18.13 26.24
C VAL A 75 -28.49 17.95 27.74
N THR A 76 -27.60 17.03 28.10
CA THR A 76 -27.35 16.65 29.51
C THR A 76 -25.97 17.04 30.01
N ARG A 77 -25.06 17.43 29.12
CA ARG A 77 -23.66 17.73 29.43
C ARG A 77 -23.12 18.91 28.63
N VAL A 78 -22.07 19.54 29.14
CA VAL A 78 -21.20 20.46 28.41
C VAL A 78 -19.82 19.83 28.36
N SER A 79 -19.20 19.78 27.17
CA SER A 79 -17.93 19.10 26.94
C SER A 79 -16.99 19.91 26.06
N PHE A 80 -15.76 19.43 25.92
CA PHE A 80 -14.68 20.10 25.21
C PHE A 80 -14.05 19.21 24.14
N ILE A 81 -13.86 19.78 22.96
CA ILE A 81 -13.04 19.22 21.89
C ILE A 81 -12.28 20.41 21.27
N GLY A 82 -10.95 20.33 21.18
CA GLY A 82 -10.05 21.48 20.95
C GLY A 82 -10.31 22.36 19.73
N ARG A 83 -11.09 21.91 18.74
CA ARG A 83 -11.46 22.71 17.57
C ARG A 83 -12.78 23.50 17.70
N TYR A 84 -13.51 23.31 18.80
CA TYR A 84 -14.81 23.95 19.05
C TYR A 84 -14.67 24.94 20.21
N THR A 85 -14.69 26.23 19.89
CA THR A 85 -14.48 27.34 20.84
C THR A 85 -15.67 28.30 20.88
N CYS A 86 -15.79 29.06 21.96
CA CYS A 86 -16.84 30.00 22.32
C CYS A 86 -16.28 31.43 22.48
N GLU A 87 -15.52 31.90 21.49
CA GLU A 87 -14.70 33.14 21.57
C GLU A 87 -15.48 34.41 21.93
N ASN A 88 -16.71 34.55 21.45
CA ASN A 88 -17.52 35.77 21.59
C ASN A 88 -18.55 35.72 22.75
N ILE A 89 -18.44 34.72 23.63
CA ILE A 89 -19.41 34.48 24.71
C ILE A 89 -18.94 35.13 26.02
N THR A 90 -19.83 35.89 26.67
CA THR A 90 -19.57 36.64 27.91
C THR A 90 -20.39 36.16 29.11
N SER A 91 -21.48 35.42 28.89
CA SER A 91 -22.24 34.74 29.96
C SER A 91 -22.96 33.50 29.42
N VAL A 92 -23.31 32.56 30.30
CA VAL A 92 -23.98 31.31 29.92
C VAL A 92 -25.20 31.06 30.81
N LYS A 93 -26.32 30.69 30.18
CA LYS A 93 -27.53 30.17 30.85
C LYS A 93 -27.64 28.66 30.58
N LEU A 94 -27.45 27.87 31.63
CA LEU A 94 -27.60 26.41 31.60
C LEU A 94 -29.07 26.00 31.78
N PRO A 95 -29.57 25.00 31.03
CA PRO A 95 -30.91 24.44 31.25
C PRO A 95 -30.89 23.39 32.38
N GLU A 96 -32.04 23.14 33.00
CA GLU A 96 -32.24 22.13 34.06
C GLU A 96 -32.01 20.68 33.60
N THR A 97 -31.83 20.45 32.30
CA THR A 97 -31.47 19.12 31.78
C THR A 97 -29.97 18.84 31.89
N VAL A 98 -29.12 19.87 32.03
CA VAL A 98 -27.68 19.71 32.15
C VAL A 98 -27.33 19.29 33.58
N THR A 99 -26.60 18.19 33.69
CA THR A 99 -26.19 17.60 34.97
C THR A 99 -24.68 17.58 35.19
N HIS A 100 -23.89 17.70 34.10
CA HIS A 100 -22.43 17.59 34.14
C HIS A 100 -21.74 18.69 33.31
N LEU A 101 -20.67 19.26 33.88
CA LEU A 101 -19.69 20.09 33.17
C LEU A 101 -18.35 19.36 33.12
N ASP A 102 -17.89 18.99 31.93
CA ASP A 102 -16.64 18.24 31.73
C ASP A 102 -15.40 19.16 31.81
N VAL A 103 -14.21 18.59 31.57
CA VAL A 103 -12.95 19.33 31.51
C VAL A 103 -12.96 20.34 30.35
N GLY A 104 -12.47 21.57 30.58
CA GLY A 104 -12.20 22.56 29.53
C GLY A 104 -13.43 23.15 28.83
N VAL A 105 -14.60 23.11 29.48
CA VAL A 105 -15.85 23.64 28.93
C VAL A 105 -15.77 25.13 28.62
N PHE A 106 -16.59 25.57 27.65
CA PHE A 106 -16.63 26.95 27.18
C PHE A 106 -15.28 27.49 26.70
N SER A 107 -14.47 26.61 26.09
CA SER A 107 -13.15 26.96 25.56
C SER A 107 -13.16 28.27 24.77
N GLY A 108 -12.24 29.18 25.07
CA GLY A 108 -12.10 30.49 24.43
C GLY A 108 -13.00 31.59 25.00
N ALA A 109 -14.01 31.28 25.82
CA ALA A 109 -14.94 32.29 26.34
C ALA A 109 -14.32 33.19 27.41
N SER A 110 -14.76 34.45 27.45
CA SER A 110 -14.41 35.42 28.49
C SER A 110 -15.63 35.69 29.36
N LEU A 111 -15.93 34.76 30.27
CA LEU A 111 -17.18 34.79 31.03
C LEU A 111 -17.10 35.77 32.22
N GLU A 112 -18.11 36.64 32.34
CA GLU A 112 -18.30 37.52 33.51
C GLU A 112 -18.96 36.76 34.67
N SER A 113 -20.04 36.03 34.37
CA SER A 113 -20.77 35.24 35.36
C SER A 113 -21.43 34.01 34.74
N ILE A 114 -21.64 32.97 35.55
CA ILE A 114 -22.43 31.79 35.20
C ILE A 114 -23.31 31.36 36.37
N THR A 115 -24.58 31.03 36.06
CA THR A 115 -25.49 30.44 37.04
C THR A 115 -25.40 28.91 36.98
N ILE A 116 -25.18 28.28 38.13
CA ILE A 116 -25.18 26.82 38.29
C ILE A 116 -26.55 26.40 38.81
N PRO A 117 -27.42 25.78 37.98
CA PRO A 117 -28.77 25.39 38.39
C PRO A 117 -28.75 24.19 39.33
N LYS A 118 -29.89 23.89 39.96
CA LYS A 118 -30.04 22.75 40.87
C LYS A 118 -29.74 21.39 40.21
N SER A 119 -29.93 21.28 38.89
CA SER A 119 -29.68 20.07 38.13
C SER A 119 -28.20 19.73 37.95
N VAL A 120 -27.27 20.69 38.08
CA VAL A 120 -25.84 20.42 37.89
C VAL A 120 -25.29 19.72 39.14
N LEU A 121 -25.03 18.43 38.99
CA LEU A 121 -24.56 17.56 40.07
C LEU A 121 -23.04 17.37 40.02
N HIS A 122 -22.42 17.50 38.85
CA HIS A 122 -20.99 17.26 38.68
C HIS A 122 -20.29 18.36 37.88
N ILE A 123 -19.15 18.80 38.39
CA ILE A 123 -18.26 19.76 37.73
C ILE A 123 -16.83 19.21 37.85
N GLU A 124 -16.22 18.90 36.71
CA GLU A 124 -14.83 18.42 36.67
C GLU A 124 -13.86 19.47 37.24
N GLU A 125 -12.80 19.03 37.94
CA GLU A 125 -11.84 19.93 38.59
C GLU A 125 -11.13 20.88 37.59
N ASN A 126 -11.11 20.52 36.31
CA ASN A 126 -10.44 21.29 35.25
C ASN A 126 -11.42 21.94 34.26
N ALA A 127 -12.68 22.13 34.66
CA ALA A 127 -13.73 22.70 33.81
C ALA A 127 -13.30 24.06 33.19
N ASN A 128 -12.60 24.91 33.94
CA ASN A 128 -12.26 26.26 33.52
C ASN A 128 -10.95 26.42 32.75
N THR A 129 -10.23 25.33 32.48
CA THR A 129 -8.85 25.39 31.95
C THR A 129 -8.71 26.02 30.58
N GLN A 130 -9.79 26.06 29.79
CA GLN A 130 -9.80 26.59 28.43
C GLN A 130 -10.49 27.97 28.33
N LEU A 131 -10.94 28.55 29.45
CA LEU A 131 -11.49 29.90 29.47
C LEU A 131 -10.40 30.95 29.24
N LYS A 132 -10.81 32.13 28.78
CA LYS A 132 -9.97 33.35 28.77
C LYS A 132 -10.19 34.22 30.01
N LYS A 133 -11.34 34.07 30.66
CA LYS A 133 -11.68 34.70 31.94
C LYS A 133 -12.56 33.75 32.76
N VAL A 134 -12.17 33.47 34.00
CA VAL A 134 -12.93 32.62 34.93
C VAL A 134 -14.07 33.45 35.55
N PRO A 135 -15.34 33.00 35.41
CA PRO A 135 -16.49 33.80 35.81
C PRO A 135 -16.70 33.88 37.32
N LYS A 136 -17.54 34.83 37.72
CA LYS A 136 -18.27 34.78 38.99
C LYS A 136 -19.30 33.65 38.96
N TYR A 137 -19.25 32.74 39.92
CA TYR A 137 -20.26 31.69 40.05
C TYR A 137 -21.46 32.18 40.87
N ILE A 138 -22.66 31.90 40.38
CA ILE A 138 -23.92 32.11 41.09
C ILE A 138 -24.58 30.75 41.19
N VAL A 139 -24.57 30.14 42.37
CA VAL A 139 -25.16 28.81 42.56
C VAL A 139 -26.59 28.94 43.06
N ASP A 140 -27.51 28.21 42.43
CA ASP A 140 -28.89 28.08 42.90
C ASP A 140 -28.94 27.58 44.36
N SER A 141 -29.79 28.19 45.19
CA SER A 141 -29.89 27.85 46.62
C SER A 141 -30.23 26.38 46.86
N ASP A 142 -30.99 25.78 45.94
CA ASP A 142 -31.45 24.40 46.01
C ASP A 142 -30.45 23.41 45.40
N ASN A 143 -29.32 23.88 44.86
CA ASN A 143 -28.29 22.97 44.36
C ASN A 143 -27.75 22.08 45.51
N PRO A 144 -27.75 20.74 45.35
CA PRO A 144 -27.37 19.83 46.43
C PRO A 144 -25.87 19.75 46.67
N ASN A 145 -25.03 20.08 45.69
CA ASN A 145 -23.61 19.73 45.68
C ASN A 145 -22.67 20.93 45.77
N PHE A 146 -23.14 22.13 45.41
CA PHE A 146 -22.31 23.32 45.30
C PHE A 146 -22.92 24.52 46.02
N LYS A 147 -22.07 25.51 46.33
CA LYS A 147 -22.46 26.87 46.71
C LYS A 147 -21.41 27.87 46.23
N SER A 148 -21.76 29.15 46.22
CA SER A 148 -20.81 30.25 45.96
C SER A 148 -20.83 31.28 47.08
N ASP A 149 -19.70 31.95 47.32
CA ASP A 149 -19.65 33.10 48.24
C ASP A 149 -20.10 34.40 47.55
N SER A 150 -20.09 35.52 48.28
CA SER A 150 -20.51 36.84 47.76
C SER A 150 -19.63 37.36 46.61
N ASN A 151 -18.37 36.94 46.57
CA ASN A 151 -17.43 37.24 45.50
C ASN A 151 -17.51 36.24 44.33
N GLY A 152 -18.30 35.18 44.49
CA GLY A 152 -18.59 34.15 43.51
C GLY A 152 -17.51 33.10 43.34
N ALA A 153 -16.67 32.88 44.36
CA ALA A 153 -15.86 31.67 44.41
C ALA A 153 -16.75 30.45 44.62
N LEU A 154 -16.46 29.36 43.91
CA LEU A 154 -17.26 28.14 43.89
C LEU A 154 -16.72 27.13 44.90
N TYR A 155 -17.62 26.57 45.71
CA TYR A 155 -17.32 25.58 46.73
C TYR A 155 -18.23 24.36 46.60
N SER A 156 -17.86 23.25 47.27
CA SER A 156 -18.83 22.21 47.65
C SER A 156 -19.91 22.78 48.58
N LYS A 157 -21.08 22.15 48.65
CA LYS A 157 -22.23 22.62 49.44
C LYS A 157 -21.87 22.86 50.92
N ASP A 158 -21.07 21.98 51.51
CA ASP A 158 -20.57 22.12 52.88
C ASP A 158 -19.55 23.27 53.06
N GLY A 159 -18.94 23.77 51.98
CA GLY A 159 -17.92 24.82 51.99
C GLY A 159 -16.50 24.32 52.28
N LYS A 160 -16.29 23.01 52.33
CA LYS A 160 -15.00 22.41 52.67
C LYS A 160 -14.08 22.24 51.47
N THR A 161 -14.61 22.17 50.25
CA THR A 161 -13.82 22.08 49.01
C THR A 161 -13.93 23.37 48.22
N LEU A 162 -12.83 24.11 48.08
CA LEU A 162 -12.74 25.25 47.17
C LEU A 162 -12.42 24.75 45.76
N ARG A 163 -13.29 25.09 44.80
CA ARG A 163 -13.19 24.62 43.42
C ARG A 163 -12.60 25.65 42.47
N PHE A 164 -13.21 26.83 42.37
CA PHE A 164 -12.77 27.87 41.44
C PHE A 164 -12.86 29.26 42.07
N VAL A 165 -11.85 30.08 41.82
CA VAL A 165 -11.82 31.49 42.20
C VAL A 165 -11.94 32.35 40.93
N PRO A 166 -12.87 33.34 40.88
CA PRO A 166 -13.05 34.19 39.72
C PRO A 166 -11.79 34.98 39.35
N SER A 167 -11.61 35.27 38.05
CA SER A 167 -10.48 36.04 37.55
C SER A 167 -10.39 37.46 38.14
N SER A 168 -11.54 38.05 38.49
CA SER A 168 -11.67 39.42 39.01
C SER A 168 -11.79 39.49 40.53
N ILE A 169 -11.32 38.46 41.24
CA ILE A 169 -11.34 38.44 42.71
C ILE A 169 -10.51 39.61 43.29
N PRO A 170 -10.97 40.31 44.34
CA PRO A 170 -10.16 41.30 45.03
C PRO A 170 -8.93 40.67 45.69
N LEU A 171 -7.78 41.35 45.60
CA LEU A 171 -6.51 40.92 46.18
C LEU A 171 -5.99 41.98 47.16
N GLU A 172 -5.41 41.53 48.26
CA GLU A 172 -4.77 42.40 49.25
C GLU A 172 -3.26 42.36 49.03
N ASN A 173 -2.66 43.44 48.54
CA ASN A 173 -1.22 43.50 48.19
C ASN A 173 -0.76 42.34 47.29
N GLY A 174 -1.62 41.89 46.36
CA GLY A 174 -1.36 40.75 45.49
C GLY A 174 -1.52 39.38 46.16
N ALA A 175 -2.01 39.31 47.39
CA ALA A 175 -2.32 38.07 48.10
C ALA A 175 -3.81 37.73 48.05
N TYR A 176 -4.10 36.43 47.98
CA TYR A 176 -5.43 35.87 48.21
C TYR A 176 -5.41 34.96 49.44
N THR A 177 -6.32 35.20 50.38
CA THR A 177 -6.47 34.38 51.58
C THR A 177 -7.62 33.42 51.42
N VAL A 178 -7.33 32.12 51.47
CA VAL A 178 -8.33 31.06 51.39
C VAL A 178 -9.13 31.04 52.69
N ASN A 179 -10.46 30.87 52.58
CA ASN A 179 -11.35 30.78 53.73
C ASN A 179 -10.90 29.65 54.69
N SER A 180 -10.88 29.92 55.99
CA SER A 180 -10.44 28.99 57.03
C SER A 180 -11.30 27.74 57.19
N SER A 181 -12.49 27.66 56.57
CA SER A 181 -13.31 26.44 56.55
C SER A 181 -12.86 25.42 55.50
N VAL A 182 -11.99 25.82 54.56
CA VAL A 182 -11.59 24.99 53.43
C VAL A 182 -10.62 23.90 53.88
N GLU A 183 -10.98 22.65 53.63
CA GLU A 183 -10.18 21.46 53.88
C GLU A 183 -9.58 20.88 52.58
N LYS A 184 -10.12 21.23 51.39
CA LYS A 184 -9.65 20.75 50.08
C LYS A 184 -9.59 21.86 49.02
N ILE A 185 -8.54 21.87 48.21
CA ILE A 185 -8.40 22.77 47.04
C ILE A 185 -8.21 21.94 45.77
N THR A 186 -9.05 22.15 44.75
CA THR A 186 -9.00 21.37 43.50
C THR A 186 -8.05 21.95 42.44
N LYS A 187 -7.78 21.18 41.37
CA LYS A 187 -6.98 21.67 40.23
C LYS A 187 -7.57 22.92 39.62
N SER A 188 -6.73 23.73 38.98
CA SER A 188 -7.12 24.97 38.28
C SER A 188 -7.87 26.00 39.13
N CYS A 189 -7.89 25.85 40.46
CA CYS A 189 -8.66 26.70 41.36
C CYS A 189 -8.32 28.18 41.21
N PHE A 190 -7.03 28.48 41.18
CA PHE A 190 -6.49 29.82 40.97
C PHE A 190 -5.96 29.92 39.54
N THR A 191 -6.84 30.23 38.59
CA THR A 191 -6.47 30.34 37.17
C THR A 191 -6.88 31.71 36.66
N LEU A 192 -6.02 32.34 35.86
CA LEU A 192 -6.30 33.65 35.21
C LEU A 192 -6.68 34.76 36.21
N ILE A 193 -6.09 34.75 37.41
CA ILE A 193 -6.26 35.83 38.39
C ILE A 193 -5.12 36.83 38.21
N ASN A 194 -5.44 38.02 37.72
CA ASN A 194 -4.43 39.05 37.44
C ASN A 194 -3.86 39.61 38.76
N GLY A 195 -2.54 39.78 38.84
CA GLY A 195 -1.87 40.35 40.02
C GLY A 195 -1.68 39.40 41.21
N LEU A 196 -2.16 38.14 41.14
CA LEU A 196 -1.96 37.17 42.23
C LEU A 196 -0.49 36.76 42.32
N LYS A 197 0.15 37.13 43.43
CA LYS A 197 1.54 36.84 43.79
C LYS A 197 1.67 35.87 44.95
N LYS A 198 0.70 35.86 45.87
CA LYS A 198 0.75 35.04 47.08
C LYS A 198 -0.59 34.37 47.38
N ILE A 199 -0.55 33.11 47.83
CA ILE A 199 -1.75 32.39 48.32
C ILE A 199 -1.54 32.03 49.79
N ASN A 200 -2.40 32.56 50.66
CA ASN A 200 -2.43 32.18 52.07
C ASN A 200 -3.40 31.00 52.24
N LEU A 201 -2.84 29.82 52.51
CA LEU A 201 -3.56 28.57 52.67
C LEU A 201 -4.18 28.47 54.09
N PRO A 202 -5.29 27.72 54.25
CA PRO A 202 -6.00 27.64 55.52
C PRO A 202 -5.30 26.67 56.49
N PRO A 203 -5.43 26.87 57.83
CA PRO A 203 -4.70 26.08 58.84
C PRO A 203 -5.19 24.63 59.00
N ASN A 204 -6.38 24.32 58.48
CA ASN A 204 -7.04 23.01 58.52
C ASN A 204 -7.04 22.29 57.16
N LEU A 205 -6.20 22.73 56.21
CA LEU A 205 -6.10 22.11 54.88
C LEU A 205 -5.74 20.62 54.99
N LYS A 206 -6.52 19.73 54.39
CA LYS A 206 -6.30 18.27 54.41
C LYS A 206 -5.85 17.71 53.07
N GLU A 207 -6.28 18.34 51.97
CA GLU A 207 -6.00 17.86 50.61
C GLU A 207 -5.80 19.01 49.61
N VAL A 208 -4.85 18.81 48.69
CA VAL A 208 -4.62 19.65 47.52
C VAL A 208 -4.52 18.73 46.33
N SER A 209 -5.32 18.97 45.29
CA SER A 209 -5.25 18.16 44.08
C SER A 209 -3.90 18.31 43.39
N VAL A 210 -3.23 17.18 43.14
CA VAL A 210 -1.91 17.09 42.50
C VAL A 210 -2.04 16.72 41.03
N GLY A 211 -1.13 17.24 40.19
CA GLY A 211 -1.01 16.87 38.79
C GLY A 211 -1.21 18.05 37.84
N TYR A 212 -1.52 17.74 36.57
CA TYR A 212 -1.76 18.76 35.55
C TYR A 212 -3.25 19.07 35.36
N PRO A 213 -3.59 20.36 35.18
CA PRO A 213 -2.82 21.50 35.67
C PRO A 213 -2.79 21.51 37.21
N SER A 214 -1.87 22.27 37.78
CA SER A 214 -1.76 22.41 39.22
C SER A 214 -2.91 23.24 39.81
N ILE A 215 -2.98 23.42 41.13
CA ILE A 215 -4.04 24.25 41.76
C ILE A 215 -3.98 25.73 41.38
N ALA A 216 -2.81 26.21 40.96
CA ALA A 216 -2.57 27.62 40.65
C ALA A 216 -1.69 27.78 39.40
N PRO A 217 -2.17 27.48 38.19
CA PRO A 217 -1.39 27.57 36.96
C PRO A 217 -1.16 29.03 36.49
N ILE A 218 -0.70 29.89 37.39
CA ILE A 218 -0.54 31.34 37.22
C ILE A 218 0.93 31.70 37.07
N LYS A 219 1.24 32.57 36.10
CA LYS A 219 2.60 33.01 35.76
C LYS A 219 3.19 34.07 36.72
N SER A 220 2.40 34.58 37.65
CA SER A 220 2.78 35.63 38.61
C SER A 220 2.90 35.14 40.05
N LEU A 221 2.58 33.87 40.35
CA LEU A 221 2.61 33.37 41.72
C LEU A 221 4.05 33.17 42.20
N GLU A 222 4.45 33.89 43.24
CA GLU A 222 5.80 33.96 43.80
C GLU A 222 5.96 33.03 45.02
N GLU A 223 4.94 32.89 45.86
CA GLU A 223 5.00 32.08 47.09
C GLU A 223 3.63 31.60 47.61
N PHE A 224 3.64 30.55 48.43
CA PHE A 224 2.56 30.18 49.34
C PHE A 224 2.90 30.61 50.77
N ALA A 225 1.87 30.83 51.58
CA ALA A 225 2.00 30.99 53.03
C ALA A 225 0.90 30.22 53.75
N MET A 226 1.13 29.90 55.02
CA MET A 226 0.17 29.20 55.88
C MET A 226 0.46 29.55 57.35
N PRO A 227 -0.56 29.60 58.23
CA PRO A 227 -0.35 29.78 59.67
C PRO A 227 0.48 28.63 60.26
N THR A 228 1.47 28.95 61.10
CA THR A 228 2.35 27.95 61.73
C THR A 228 1.89 27.53 63.14
N VAL A 229 1.07 28.35 63.81
CA VAL A 229 0.58 28.08 65.17
C VAL A 229 -0.85 27.55 65.10
N GLY A 230 -1.11 26.42 65.74
CA GLY A 230 -2.45 25.81 65.84
C GLY A 230 -2.96 25.13 64.56
N ALA A 231 -2.11 24.92 63.55
CA ALA A 231 -2.47 24.23 62.32
C ALA A 231 -2.55 22.69 62.53
N THR A 232 -3.62 22.07 62.02
CA THR A 232 -3.85 20.60 62.08
C THR A 232 -3.61 19.92 60.73
N THR A 233 -2.94 20.64 59.83
CA THR A 233 -2.70 20.26 58.44
C THR A 233 -1.45 19.39 58.27
N PRO A 234 -1.45 18.41 57.33
CA PRO A 234 -0.24 17.68 56.94
C PRO A 234 0.67 18.50 55.99
N TYR A 235 0.26 19.71 55.61
CA TYR A 235 1.00 20.58 54.70
C TYR A 235 1.91 21.53 55.48
N SER A 236 2.98 21.96 54.81
CA SER A 236 3.90 22.97 55.33
C SER A 236 4.43 23.83 54.19
N ILE A 237 4.88 25.03 54.53
CA ILE A 237 5.59 25.92 53.61
C ILE A 237 7.07 25.91 53.97
N LYS A 238 7.92 25.50 53.02
CA LYS A 238 9.38 25.60 53.11
C LYS A 238 9.83 26.55 52.02
N ASP A 239 10.49 27.66 52.37
CA ASP A 239 10.97 28.66 51.40
C ASP A 239 9.90 29.10 50.37
N GLY A 240 8.64 29.26 50.79
CA GLY A 240 7.53 29.67 49.93
C GLY A 240 7.00 28.61 48.97
N VAL A 241 7.51 27.36 49.00
CA VAL A 241 6.94 26.21 48.27
C VAL A 241 6.02 25.39 49.16
N LEU A 242 5.03 24.72 48.57
CA LEU A 242 4.08 23.87 49.28
C LEU A 242 4.60 22.43 49.37
N CYS A 243 4.69 21.92 50.60
CA CYS A 243 5.11 20.57 50.91
C CYS A 243 4.02 19.81 51.68
N LYS A 244 4.02 18.48 51.57
CA LYS A 244 3.21 17.56 52.41
C LYS A 244 4.15 16.53 53.01
N GLY A 245 4.42 16.63 54.31
CA GLY A 245 5.50 15.86 54.94
C GLY A 245 6.85 16.06 54.24
N ASN A 246 7.41 14.98 53.67
CA ASN A 246 8.68 14.96 52.92
C ASN A 246 8.52 15.10 51.39
N GLU A 247 7.33 15.42 50.90
CA GLU A 247 7.05 15.59 49.47
C GLU A 247 6.89 17.07 49.10
N LEU A 248 7.57 17.51 48.03
CA LEU A 248 7.30 18.80 47.40
C LEU A 248 6.10 18.63 46.46
N VAL A 249 5.03 19.35 46.77
CA VAL A 249 3.75 19.26 46.07
C VAL A 249 3.62 20.36 45.03
N PHE A 250 4.12 21.57 45.33
CA PHE A 250 3.98 22.71 44.41
C PHE A 250 5.08 23.76 44.56
N TYR A 251 5.71 24.10 43.44
CA TYR A 251 6.62 25.24 43.25
C TYR A 251 5.91 26.41 42.53
N PRO A 252 5.88 27.62 43.10
CA PRO A 252 5.31 28.82 42.46
C PRO A 252 6.06 29.22 41.18
N ARG A 253 5.35 29.39 40.05
CA ARG A 253 5.98 29.63 38.74
C ARG A 253 6.85 30.90 38.68
N ALA A 254 6.50 31.94 39.42
CA ALA A 254 7.20 33.22 39.46
C ALA A 254 8.12 33.36 40.68
N LYS A 255 8.39 32.28 41.41
CA LYS A 255 9.32 32.32 42.54
C LYS A 255 10.66 32.89 42.05
N PRO A 256 11.18 33.98 42.66
CA PRO A 256 12.34 34.71 42.16
C PRO A 256 13.66 34.03 42.56
N VAL A 257 13.83 32.77 42.16
CA VAL A 257 15.04 31.97 42.46
C VAL A 257 15.60 31.40 41.15
N VAL A 258 16.84 31.78 40.85
CA VAL A 258 17.57 31.34 39.65
C VAL A 258 18.23 29.99 39.86
N ASP A 259 18.99 29.85 40.95
CA ASP A 259 19.64 28.60 41.35
C ASP A 259 18.86 28.00 42.52
N TYR A 260 18.04 26.99 42.24
CA TYR A 260 17.14 26.40 43.23
C TYR A 260 17.72 25.11 43.81
N LYS A 261 17.79 25.02 45.13
CA LYS A 261 18.06 23.76 45.84
C LYS A 261 16.76 23.26 46.45
N VAL A 262 16.39 22.00 46.21
CA VAL A 262 15.23 21.38 46.87
C VAL A 262 15.44 21.41 48.40
N PRO A 263 14.48 21.91 49.21
CA PRO A 263 14.66 22.09 50.66
C PRO A 263 15.05 20.80 51.40
N ASP A 264 15.78 20.95 52.50
CA ASP A 264 16.21 19.81 53.32
C ASP A 264 15.02 19.02 53.90
N GLY A 265 15.19 17.70 53.98
CA GLY A 265 14.16 16.75 54.41
C GLY A 265 13.10 16.43 53.36
N ILE A 266 13.18 17.01 52.15
CA ILE A 266 12.33 16.64 51.03
C ILE A 266 12.97 15.49 50.25
N THR A 267 12.25 14.36 50.18
CA THR A 267 12.72 13.13 49.53
C THR A 267 11.85 12.70 48.34
N SER A 268 10.69 13.34 48.12
CA SER A 268 9.80 13.04 47.00
C SER A 268 9.37 14.31 46.25
N LEU A 269 9.24 14.21 44.92
CA LEU A 269 8.62 15.23 44.08
C LEU A 269 7.34 14.68 43.44
N ALA A 270 6.21 15.35 43.71
CA ALA A 270 4.92 14.96 43.17
C ALA A 270 4.79 15.27 41.66
N ASN A 271 3.80 14.68 40.98
CA ASN A 271 3.55 14.96 39.56
C ASN A 271 3.29 16.47 39.33
N PHE A 272 3.99 17.07 38.37
CA PHE A 272 3.89 18.51 38.04
C PHE A 272 4.18 19.45 39.22
N SER A 273 4.93 18.98 40.22
CA SER A 273 5.29 19.77 41.40
C SER A 273 6.14 20.99 41.05
N ILE A 274 7.06 20.88 40.09
CA ILE A 274 7.87 21.99 39.55
C ILE A 274 7.57 22.15 38.06
N ALA A 275 6.44 22.79 37.74
CA ALA A 275 5.99 22.98 36.36
C ALA A 275 6.00 24.46 35.95
N TYR A 276 6.69 24.77 34.84
CA TYR A 276 6.83 26.11 34.26
C TYR A 276 7.47 27.17 35.17
N PRO A 277 8.58 26.88 35.89
CA PRO A 277 9.31 27.91 36.61
C PRO A 277 9.86 28.95 35.62
N ARG A 278 9.71 30.24 35.95
CA ARG A 278 10.05 31.34 35.04
C ARG A 278 11.52 31.71 35.04
N ASP A 279 12.16 31.66 36.21
CA ASP A 279 13.49 32.22 36.42
C ASP A 279 14.55 31.17 36.76
N MET A 280 14.15 29.92 36.98
CA MET A 280 15.06 28.82 37.32
C MET A 280 16.01 28.49 36.16
N GLU A 281 17.32 28.64 36.40
CA GLU A 281 18.41 28.30 35.49
C GLU A 281 19.17 27.06 35.92
N LYS A 282 19.22 26.76 37.23
CA LYS A 282 19.83 25.54 37.78
C LYS A 282 18.98 24.94 38.88
N ILE A 283 19.04 23.62 39.02
CA ILE A 283 18.43 22.91 40.15
C ILE A 283 19.35 21.84 40.75
N ASP A 284 19.50 21.87 42.07
CA ASP A 284 20.04 20.77 42.87
C ASP A 284 18.88 20.02 43.55
N LEU A 285 18.70 18.76 43.16
CA LEU A 285 17.64 17.89 43.69
C LEU A 285 17.92 17.36 45.10
N ASN A 286 19.10 17.66 45.68
CA ASN A 286 19.43 17.46 47.08
C ASN A 286 19.20 16.01 47.58
N GLN A 287 18.20 15.81 48.43
CA GLN A 287 17.89 14.54 49.12
C GLN A 287 16.77 13.73 48.44
N VAL A 288 16.32 14.13 47.25
CA VAL A 288 15.23 13.45 46.53
C VAL A 288 15.62 12.00 46.20
N THR A 289 14.75 11.07 46.53
CA THR A 289 14.90 9.64 46.18
C THR A 289 13.75 9.14 45.30
N THR A 290 12.66 9.91 45.21
CA THR A 290 11.51 9.59 44.36
C THR A 290 11.09 10.80 43.53
N MET A 291 10.98 10.61 42.22
CA MET A 291 10.56 11.64 41.27
C MET A 291 9.41 11.10 40.43
N ALA A 292 8.22 11.64 40.62
CA ALA A 292 7.07 11.25 39.81
C ALA A 292 7.18 11.79 38.36
N LYS A 293 6.46 11.18 37.43
CA LYS A 293 6.36 11.60 36.03
C LYS A 293 5.98 13.08 35.93
N SER A 294 6.73 13.82 35.11
CA SER A 294 6.60 15.27 34.90
C SER A 294 6.72 16.11 36.18
N SER A 295 7.43 15.63 37.21
CA SER A 295 7.72 16.41 38.42
C SER A 295 8.49 17.69 38.14
N LEU A 296 9.42 17.68 37.18
CA LEU A 296 10.10 18.87 36.66
C LEU A 296 9.77 19.05 35.18
N LEU A 297 8.86 19.98 34.87
CA LEU A 297 8.34 20.14 33.51
C LEU A 297 8.48 21.57 33.02
N ALA A 298 8.91 21.73 31.76
CA ALA A 298 8.84 23.00 31.03
C ALA A 298 9.58 24.15 31.73
N ALA A 299 10.70 23.85 32.38
CA ALA A 299 11.61 24.86 32.93
C ALA A 299 12.45 25.44 31.78
N TYR A 300 11.89 26.41 31.05
CA TYR A 300 12.44 26.89 29.78
C TYR A 300 13.75 27.68 29.90
N LYS A 301 14.13 28.12 31.10
CA LYS A 301 15.44 28.74 31.39
C LYS A 301 16.46 27.76 31.98
N LEU A 302 16.04 26.56 32.38
CA LEU A 302 16.89 25.58 33.04
C LEU A 302 18.00 25.11 32.11
N THR A 303 19.25 25.22 32.55
CA THR A 303 20.46 24.82 31.81
C THR A 303 21.17 23.63 32.43
N GLU A 304 20.98 23.39 33.74
CA GLU A 304 21.69 22.35 34.50
C GLU A 304 20.79 21.73 35.58
N VAL A 305 20.87 20.40 35.71
CA VAL A 305 20.22 19.63 36.79
C VAL A 305 21.26 18.77 37.47
N THR A 306 21.38 18.90 38.80
CA THR A 306 22.18 17.98 39.63
C THR A 306 21.28 16.91 40.23
N LEU A 307 21.54 15.64 39.91
CA LEU A 307 20.81 14.50 40.46
C LEU A 307 21.27 14.16 41.90
N PRO A 308 20.38 13.59 42.74
CA PRO A 308 20.72 13.18 44.10
C PRO A 308 21.69 12.01 44.17
N LYS A 309 22.53 11.99 45.21
CA LYS A 309 23.50 10.89 45.46
C LYS A 309 22.83 9.53 45.66
N HIS A 310 21.64 9.49 46.25
CA HIS A 310 20.94 8.25 46.61
C HIS A 310 19.71 7.97 45.74
N LEU A 311 19.52 8.69 44.63
CA LEU A 311 18.44 8.42 43.67
C LEU A 311 18.63 7.04 43.03
N LYS A 312 17.54 6.27 42.96
CA LYS A 312 17.50 4.92 42.41
C LYS A 312 16.69 4.83 41.12
N LYS A 313 16.94 3.79 40.33
CA LYS A 313 16.08 3.41 39.20
C LYS A 313 14.65 3.21 39.67
N TYR A 314 13.69 3.52 38.78
CA TYR A 314 12.28 3.38 39.12
C TYR A 314 11.91 1.94 39.44
N ASN A 315 11.20 1.75 40.55
CA ASN A 315 10.57 0.49 40.91
C ASN A 315 9.05 0.64 40.72
N PRO A 316 8.45 0.01 39.70
CA PRO A 316 7.03 0.15 39.40
C PRO A 316 6.12 -0.45 40.47
N THR A 317 6.62 -1.37 41.31
CA THR A 317 5.86 -1.99 42.40
C THR A 317 5.73 -1.05 43.59
N THR A 318 6.83 -0.42 44.00
CA THR A 318 6.84 0.52 45.14
C THR A 318 6.50 1.95 44.73
N LYS A 319 6.54 2.26 43.42
CA LYS A 319 6.39 3.60 42.84
C LYS A 319 7.43 4.60 43.38
N THR A 320 8.65 4.13 43.60
CA THR A 320 9.78 4.93 44.10
C THR A 320 10.93 4.96 43.09
N GLY A 321 11.85 5.92 43.24
CA GLY A 321 12.95 6.14 42.29
C GLY A 321 12.64 7.17 41.21
N MET A 322 13.46 7.18 40.15
CA MET A 322 13.34 8.12 39.03
C MET A 322 12.35 7.63 37.97
N GLU A 323 11.06 7.96 38.12
CA GLU A 323 10.02 7.55 37.15
C GLU A 323 10.32 8.07 35.73
N PRO A 324 10.15 7.26 34.67
CA PRO A 324 10.34 7.71 33.30
C PRO A 324 9.54 8.97 32.95
N GLY A 325 10.20 9.95 32.32
CA GLY A 325 9.62 11.25 32.02
C GLY A 325 9.40 12.17 33.22
N CYS A 326 10.07 11.94 34.35
CA CYS A 326 10.07 12.85 35.51
C CYS A 326 10.56 14.26 35.17
N ILE A 327 11.56 14.38 34.29
CA ILE A 327 12.07 15.63 33.74
C ILE A 327 11.67 15.73 32.26
N GLY A 328 11.01 16.81 31.87
CA GLY A 328 10.50 16.95 30.50
C GLY A 328 10.40 18.38 30.00
N SER A 329 10.48 18.57 28.68
CA SER A 329 10.26 19.86 28.01
C SER A 329 11.13 21.04 28.51
N CYS A 330 12.27 20.77 29.12
CA CYS A 330 13.21 21.80 29.60
C CYS A 330 14.17 22.22 28.46
N SER A 331 13.65 22.99 27.51
CA SER A 331 14.26 23.22 26.18
C SER A 331 15.68 23.82 26.17
N LYS A 332 16.18 24.39 27.28
CA LYS A 332 17.55 24.93 27.40
C LYS A 332 18.50 24.04 28.21
N LEU A 333 18.03 22.88 28.71
CA LEU A 333 18.79 22.01 29.59
C LEU A 333 19.96 21.39 28.83
N ALA A 334 21.19 21.82 29.14
CA ALA A 334 22.39 21.46 28.39
C ALA A 334 23.04 20.17 28.90
N LYS A 335 22.94 19.87 30.20
CA LYS A 335 23.57 18.69 30.81
C LYS A 335 22.89 18.28 32.13
N TYR A 336 22.98 17.00 32.45
CA TYR A 336 22.75 16.45 33.78
C TYR A 336 24.09 16.22 34.50
N ILE A 337 24.13 16.52 35.79
CA ILE A 337 25.25 16.21 36.68
C ILE A 337 24.82 15.05 37.58
N VAL A 338 25.57 13.95 37.55
CA VAL A 338 25.34 12.79 38.41
C VAL A 338 26.52 12.65 39.36
N PRO A 339 26.30 12.74 40.69
CA PRO A 339 27.36 12.55 41.67
C PRO A 339 28.02 11.18 41.55
N ALA A 340 29.33 11.10 41.79
CA ALA A 340 30.10 9.86 41.68
C ALA A 340 29.58 8.76 42.64
N GLU A 341 28.97 9.16 43.76
CA GLU A 341 28.37 8.30 44.76
C GLU A 341 27.04 7.68 44.31
N ASN A 342 26.41 8.18 43.24
CA ASN A 342 25.21 7.55 42.71
C ASN A 342 25.55 6.16 42.18
N THR A 343 24.78 5.15 42.58
CA THR A 343 25.07 3.74 42.31
C THR A 343 24.31 3.17 41.11
N ASP A 344 23.25 3.86 40.66
CA ASP A 344 22.36 3.39 39.60
C ASP A 344 22.58 4.14 38.28
N PHE A 345 23.04 5.40 38.36
CA PHE A 345 23.18 6.29 37.21
C PHE A 345 24.61 6.82 37.05
N GLU A 346 24.99 7.10 35.80
CA GLU A 346 26.17 7.89 35.46
C GLU A 346 25.84 8.87 34.32
N ALA A 347 26.50 10.03 34.28
CA ALA A 347 26.38 10.97 33.16
C ALA A 347 27.53 10.75 32.17
N VAL A 348 27.20 10.40 30.93
CA VAL A 348 28.15 10.31 29.81
C VAL A 348 27.91 11.51 28.90
N ASP A 349 28.84 12.46 28.85
CA ASP A 349 28.69 13.72 28.12
C ASP A 349 27.36 14.46 28.44
N GLY A 350 27.00 14.46 29.73
CA GLY A 350 25.78 15.08 30.24
C GLY A 350 24.49 14.29 30.01
N VAL A 351 24.52 13.12 29.37
CA VAL A 351 23.37 12.21 29.16
C VAL A 351 23.34 11.14 30.26
N VAL A 352 22.18 10.85 30.83
CA VAL A 352 22.05 9.92 31.96
C VAL A 352 21.84 8.49 31.46
N TYR A 353 22.77 7.62 31.81
CA TYR A 353 22.77 6.19 31.54
C TYR A 353 22.73 5.36 32.82
N SER A 354 22.38 4.08 32.71
CA SER A 354 22.62 3.09 33.77
C SER A 354 24.12 2.99 34.05
N LYS A 355 24.49 3.02 35.33
CA LYS A 355 25.89 2.89 35.76
C LYS A 355 26.43 1.50 35.45
N LEU A 356 27.73 1.43 35.15
CA LEU A 356 28.52 0.23 34.82
C LEU A 356 28.26 -0.31 33.42
N LYS A 357 27.00 -0.60 33.07
CA LYS A 357 26.67 -1.26 31.79
C LYS A 357 26.32 -0.30 30.66
N LYS A 358 25.77 0.88 30.97
CA LYS A 358 25.23 1.83 29.98
C LYS A 358 24.19 1.20 29.03
N ASP A 359 23.52 0.15 29.51
CA ASP A 359 22.51 -0.62 28.80
C ASP A 359 21.14 0.06 28.78
N VAL A 360 20.91 1.09 29.61
CA VAL A 360 19.67 1.88 29.62
C VAL A 360 19.98 3.37 29.54
N LEU A 361 19.36 4.06 28.58
CA LEU A 361 19.39 5.52 28.46
C LEU A 361 18.13 6.10 29.11
N TYR A 362 18.30 6.88 30.17
CA TYR A 362 17.18 7.43 30.97
C TYR A 362 16.78 8.84 30.57
N LEU A 363 17.75 9.76 30.42
CA LEU A 363 17.49 11.17 30.19
C LEU A 363 18.52 11.78 29.24
N TYR A 364 18.05 12.44 28.19
CA TYR A 364 18.85 13.28 27.30
C TYR A 364 18.55 14.77 27.55
N PRO A 365 19.56 15.66 27.66
CA PRO A 365 19.32 17.08 27.91
C PRO A 365 18.69 17.76 26.69
N ALA A 366 17.49 18.31 26.85
CA ALA A 366 16.71 18.86 25.74
C ALA A 366 17.36 20.06 25.00
N GLY A 367 18.22 20.82 25.68
CA GLY A 367 19.01 21.92 25.13
C GLY A 367 20.46 21.56 24.82
N LYS A 368 20.87 20.28 24.87
CA LYS A 368 22.23 19.88 24.49
C LYS A 368 22.51 20.28 23.04
N SER A 369 23.67 20.89 22.81
CA SER A 369 24.14 21.29 21.49
C SER A 369 24.56 20.08 20.64
N GLY A 370 24.51 20.24 19.32
CA GLY A 370 24.81 19.19 18.35
C GLY A 370 23.56 18.82 17.54
N ASP A 371 23.76 18.53 16.26
CA ASP A 371 22.68 18.18 15.34
C ASP A 371 22.60 16.66 15.06
N THR A 372 23.57 15.90 15.54
CA THR A 372 23.65 14.45 15.35
C THR A 372 23.89 13.76 16.69
N TYR A 373 23.22 12.64 16.90
CA TYR A 373 23.46 11.80 18.07
C TYR A 373 23.49 10.31 17.73
N ASN A 374 24.59 9.66 18.07
CA ASN A 374 24.76 8.21 17.96
C ASN A 374 24.55 7.61 19.35
N ILE A 375 23.52 6.78 19.50
CA ILE A 375 23.27 6.06 20.73
C ILE A 375 24.42 5.07 20.97
N LEU A 376 24.91 4.97 22.22
CA LEU A 376 26.02 4.10 22.58
C LEU A 376 25.77 2.63 22.16
N PRO A 377 26.75 1.91 21.60
CA PRO A 377 26.58 0.51 21.15
C PRO A 377 26.09 -0.45 22.24
N GLU A 378 26.41 -0.17 23.51
CA GLU A 378 26.03 -0.96 24.68
C GLU A 378 24.55 -0.80 25.06
N THR A 379 23.89 0.26 24.58
CA THR A 379 22.50 0.58 24.94
C THR A 379 21.54 -0.50 24.43
N LYS A 380 20.78 -1.09 25.36
CA LYS A 380 19.73 -2.09 25.13
C LYS A 380 18.33 -1.50 25.19
N VAL A 381 18.12 -0.48 26.02
CA VAL A 381 16.82 0.15 26.23
C VAL A 381 16.92 1.67 26.22
N ILE A 382 15.99 2.33 25.55
CA ILE A 382 15.76 3.78 25.67
C ILE A 382 14.45 3.99 26.42
N GLU A 383 14.50 4.63 27.58
CA GLU A 383 13.35 4.81 28.47
C GLU A 383 12.31 5.80 27.95
N ALA A 384 11.11 5.72 28.52
CA ALA A 384 9.99 6.54 28.08
C ALA A 384 10.29 8.02 28.32
N LEU A 385 9.97 8.85 27.32
CA LEU A 385 10.21 10.31 27.32
C LEU A 385 11.68 10.74 27.51
N ALA A 386 12.66 9.86 27.26
CA ALA A 386 14.08 10.17 27.47
C ALA A 386 14.58 11.39 26.65
N PHE A 387 14.03 11.63 25.45
CA PHE A 387 14.36 12.74 24.55
C PHE A 387 13.21 13.76 24.43
N TRP A 388 12.41 13.94 25.47
CA TRP A 388 11.26 14.82 25.40
C TRP A 388 11.65 16.28 25.12
N SER A 389 11.26 16.78 23.94
CA SER A 389 11.44 18.16 23.49
C SER A 389 12.89 18.54 23.20
N VAL A 390 13.71 17.64 22.65
CA VAL A 390 15.10 17.95 22.29
C VAL A 390 15.16 18.91 21.10
N GLN A 391 15.87 20.04 21.25
CA GLN A 391 15.75 21.21 20.38
C GLN A 391 16.68 21.23 19.15
N HIS A 392 17.78 20.47 19.18
CA HIS A 392 18.88 20.65 18.23
C HIS A 392 19.12 19.49 17.27
N LEU A 393 18.71 18.26 17.62
CA LEU A 393 18.98 17.07 16.83
C LEU A 393 18.22 17.06 15.50
N LYS A 394 18.98 16.84 14.42
CA LYS A 394 18.51 16.59 13.05
C LYS A 394 18.63 15.12 12.66
N THR A 395 19.68 14.44 13.10
CA THR A 395 19.92 13.03 12.76
C THR A 395 20.17 12.18 14.01
N MET A 396 19.60 10.98 14.05
CA MET A 396 19.83 10.01 15.11
C MET A 396 20.14 8.62 14.58
N THR A 397 21.14 7.97 15.17
CA THR A 397 21.56 6.60 14.83
C THR A 397 21.33 5.66 16.02
N PHE A 398 20.60 4.57 15.78
CA PHE A 398 20.26 3.53 16.74
C PHE A 398 21.13 2.28 16.49
N PRO A 399 21.86 1.76 17.50
CA PRO A 399 22.80 0.65 17.31
C PRO A 399 22.07 -0.67 17.06
N ALA A 400 22.75 -1.58 16.35
CA ALA A 400 22.25 -2.92 16.06
C ALA A 400 21.92 -3.73 17.33
N GLY A 401 22.61 -3.43 18.44
CA GLY A 401 22.43 -4.08 19.73
C GLY A 401 21.21 -3.62 20.54
N LEU A 402 20.42 -2.64 20.07
CA LEU A 402 19.28 -2.08 20.80
C LEU A 402 18.07 -3.04 20.77
N ASP A 403 17.48 -3.33 21.92
CA ASP A 403 16.38 -4.30 22.06
C ASP A 403 15.00 -3.62 22.08
N SER A 404 14.87 -2.47 22.75
CA SER A 404 13.58 -1.81 22.96
C SER A 404 13.68 -0.29 23.07
N ILE A 405 12.71 0.40 22.50
CA ILE A 405 12.47 1.83 22.70
C ILE A 405 11.11 1.98 23.37
N LYS A 406 11.02 2.67 24.51
CA LYS A 406 9.79 2.82 25.28
C LYS A 406 8.90 3.98 24.77
N ASP A 407 7.70 4.07 25.34
CA ASP A 407 6.65 5.00 24.93
C ASP A 407 7.12 6.46 24.88
N GLU A 408 6.77 7.15 23.80
CA GLU A 408 7.06 8.59 23.59
C GLU A 408 8.55 8.97 23.80
N ALA A 409 9.50 8.02 23.68
CA ALA A 409 10.92 8.25 23.94
C ALA A 409 11.48 9.46 23.18
N PHE A 410 11.03 9.70 21.95
CA PHE A 410 11.42 10.81 21.07
C PHE A 410 10.24 11.75 20.80
N ARG A 411 9.55 12.18 21.86
CA ARG A 411 8.47 13.15 21.74
C ARG A 411 8.97 14.56 21.44
N GLN A 412 8.38 15.18 20.42
CA GLN A 412 8.52 16.59 20.06
C GLN A 412 9.97 16.99 19.76
N LEU A 413 10.64 16.31 18.82
CA LEU A 413 11.94 16.78 18.31
C LEU A 413 11.70 17.68 17.09
N PRO A 414 11.61 19.01 17.23
CA PRO A 414 11.19 19.92 16.16
C PRO A 414 12.17 20.03 14.99
N LYS A 415 13.39 19.51 15.12
CA LYS A 415 14.43 19.54 14.08
C LYS A 415 14.80 18.17 13.53
N LEU A 416 14.24 17.07 14.06
CA LEU A 416 14.62 15.72 13.65
C LEU A 416 14.14 15.44 12.22
N GLU A 417 15.10 15.31 11.31
CA GLU A 417 14.90 15.08 9.88
C GLU A 417 15.11 13.62 9.50
N LYS A 418 16.02 12.91 10.21
CA LYS A 418 16.43 11.54 9.85
C LYS A 418 16.64 10.65 11.07
N VAL A 419 16.18 9.40 10.98
CA VAL A 419 16.47 8.31 11.92
C VAL A 419 17.09 7.14 11.17
N ILE A 420 18.12 6.53 11.76
CA ILE A 420 18.88 5.43 11.16
C ILE A 420 18.91 4.28 12.16
N PHE A 421 18.28 3.15 11.82
CA PHE A 421 18.43 1.90 12.56
C PHE A 421 19.54 1.08 11.91
N THR A 422 20.62 0.81 12.64
CA THR A 422 21.74 0.03 12.13
C THR A 422 21.30 -1.42 11.91
N GLU A 423 21.44 -1.92 10.69
CA GLU A 423 21.11 -3.31 10.34
C GLU A 423 22.32 -4.26 10.55
N PRO A 424 22.09 -5.50 11.00
CA PRO A 424 20.80 -6.07 11.38
C PRO A 424 20.27 -5.51 12.71
N SER A 425 19.03 -5.02 12.72
CA SER A 425 18.43 -4.44 13.93
C SER A 425 17.91 -5.53 14.89
N ASN A 426 18.21 -5.39 16.19
CA ASN A 426 17.65 -6.25 17.25
C ASN A 426 16.38 -5.68 17.92
N ILE A 427 15.87 -4.54 17.44
CA ILE A 427 14.73 -3.88 18.07
C ILE A 427 13.48 -4.74 17.89
N LYS A 428 13.00 -5.31 18.99
CA LYS A 428 11.77 -6.13 19.03
C LYS A 428 10.54 -5.31 19.36
N HIS A 429 10.72 -4.21 20.10
CA HIS A 429 9.63 -3.43 20.66
C HIS A 429 9.86 -1.92 20.44
N LEU A 430 8.96 -1.31 19.66
CA LEU A 430 8.76 0.14 19.64
C LEU A 430 7.52 0.46 20.48
N GLY A 431 7.72 1.27 21.51
CA GLY A 431 6.66 1.76 22.37
C GLY A 431 5.68 2.66 21.63
N LYS A 432 4.57 2.95 22.29
CA LYS A 432 3.50 3.79 21.75
C LYS A 432 4.03 5.19 21.44
N ALA A 433 3.68 5.72 20.27
CA ALA A 433 3.96 7.10 19.88
C ALA A 433 5.43 7.52 20.03
N VAL A 434 6.34 6.58 19.75
CA VAL A 434 7.80 6.72 19.96
C VAL A 434 8.39 8.02 19.38
N PHE A 435 7.99 8.45 18.19
CA PHE A 435 8.46 9.68 17.52
C PHE A 435 7.39 10.78 17.46
N ARG A 436 6.50 10.83 18.47
CA ARG A 436 5.36 11.76 18.45
C ARG A 436 5.78 13.20 18.17
N ALA A 437 5.12 13.86 17.22
CA ALA A 437 5.31 15.28 16.88
C ALA A 437 6.75 15.64 16.46
N CYS A 438 7.49 14.70 15.87
CA CYS A 438 8.73 14.98 15.14
C CYS A 438 8.41 15.55 13.76
N SER A 439 8.05 16.83 13.73
CA SER A 439 7.43 17.48 12.58
C SER A 439 8.33 17.66 11.36
N LYS A 440 9.63 17.35 11.44
CA LYS A 440 10.58 17.44 10.32
C LYS A 440 10.95 16.11 9.69
N LEU A 441 10.49 14.97 10.24
CA LEU A 441 10.68 13.66 9.62
C LEU A 441 9.87 13.58 8.32
N THR A 442 10.53 13.22 7.22
CA THR A 442 9.91 13.03 5.90
C THR A 442 9.91 11.59 5.43
N GLU A 443 10.91 10.80 5.82
CA GLU A 443 11.04 9.39 5.47
C GLU A 443 11.59 8.58 6.64
N VAL A 444 11.04 7.39 6.87
CA VAL A 444 11.54 6.44 7.88
C VAL A 444 11.54 5.01 7.35
N THR A 445 12.65 4.31 7.52
CA THR A 445 12.71 2.85 7.37
C THR A 445 12.60 2.21 8.75
N LEU A 446 11.66 1.27 8.92
CA LEU A 446 11.41 0.58 10.18
C LEU A 446 12.49 -0.50 10.45
N PRO A 447 12.77 -0.83 11.71
CA PRO A 447 13.60 -1.98 12.06
C PRO A 447 12.89 -3.31 11.72
N SER A 448 13.65 -4.33 11.31
CA SER A 448 13.11 -5.58 10.77
C SER A 448 12.42 -6.51 11.78
N LYS A 449 12.79 -6.48 13.07
CA LYS A 449 12.31 -7.43 14.10
C LYS A 449 11.12 -6.96 14.94
N ILE A 450 10.54 -5.80 14.63
CA ILE A 450 9.34 -5.34 15.33
C ILE A 450 8.14 -6.17 14.92
N THR A 451 7.26 -6.48 15.87
CA THR A 451 6.07 -7.31 15.63
C THR A 451 4.78 -6.49 15.54
N SER A 452 4.74 -5.27 16.09
CA SER A 452 3.60 -4.38 15.96
C SER A 452 3.98 -2.91 16.02
N LEU A 453 3.06 -2.05 15.60
CA LEU A 453 3.18 -0.59 15.64
C LEU A 453 1.95 0.03 16.31
N ASP A 454 2.14 0.86 17.34
CA ASP A 454 1.09 1.66 17.98
C ASP A 454 1.41 3.16 17.84
N MET A 455 0.82 3.78 16.81
CA MET A 455 0.93 5.21 16.52
C MET A 455 2.38 5.75 16.48
N PRO A 456 3.38 5.03 15.92
CA PRO A 456 4.81 5.32 16.11
C PRO A 456 5.21 6.75 15.71
N PHE A 457 4.50 7.34 14.75
CA PHE A 457 4.74 8.68 14.22
C PHE A 457 3.54 9.62 14.43
N ALA A 458 2.82 9.46 15.55
CA ALA A 458 1.70 10.33 15.89
C ALA A 458 2.07 11.81 15.73
N ASP A 459 1.27 12.59 15.01
CA ASP A 459 1.46 14.02 14.77
C ASP A 459 2.76 14.40 14.01
N CYS A 460 3.45 13.45 13.34
CA CYS A 460 4.53 13.76 12.39
C CYS A 460 3.95 14.29 11.08
N ALA A 461 3.67 15.60 11.06
CA ALA A 461 2.89 16.26 10.01
C ALA A 461 3.54 16.30 8.61
N ASN A 462 4.85 16.05 8.50
CA ASN A 462 5.58 16.07 7.23
C ASN A 462 6.07 14.70 6.74
N LEU A 463 5.68 13.61 7.42
CA LEU A 463 6.08 12.26 7.01
C LEU A 463 5.39 11.89 5.69
N GLU A 464 6.17 11.61 4.66
CA GLU A 464 5.71 11.29 3.31
C GLU A 464 5.90 9.81 2.96
N THR A 465 6.96 9.17 3.47
CA THR A 465 7.32 7.79 3.14
C THR A 465 7.63 6.97 4.38
N ILE A 466 7.06 5.76 4.44
CA ILE A 466 7.45 4.73 5.41
C ILE A 466 7.88 3.48 4.64
N ASN A 467 9.04 2.93 4.99
CA ASN A 467 9.54 1.69 4.41
C ASN A 467 9.59 0.58 5.47
N VAL A 468 8.95 -0.55 5.17
CA VAL A 468 9.08 -1.82 5.89
C VAL A 468 10.18 -2.63 5.19
N PRO A 469 11.27 -3.02 5.89
CA PRO A 469 12.39 -3.73 5.27
C PRO A 469 12.01 -5.17 4.86
N ASN A 470 12.80 -5.78 3.96
CA ASN A 470 12.66 -7.19 3.61
C ASN A 470 12.86 -8.10 4.84
N GLY A 471 12.09 -9.19 4.92
CA GLY A 471 12.13 -10.11 6.06
C GLY A 471 11.55 -9.53 7.35
N SER A 472 10.67 -8.52 7.25
CA SER A 472 10.07 -7.88 8.42
C SER A 472 9.16 -8.85 9.20
N GLN A 473 9.31 -8.86 10.52
CA GLN A 473 8.49 -9.63 11.47
C GLN A 473 7.21 -8.88 11.89
N LEU A 474 6.88 -7.76 11.25
CA LEU A 474 5.71 -6.95 11.56
C LEU A 474 4.45 -7.78 11.33
N LYS A 475 3.63 -7.98 12.38
CA LYS A 475 2.38 -8.74 12.35
C LYS A 475 1.13 -7.90 12.42
N THR A 476 1.19 -6.77 13.12
CA THR A 476 -0.01 -5.96 13.39
C THR A 476 0.26 -4.47 13.26
N LEU A 477 -0.61 -3.79 12.52
CA LEU A 477 -0.73 -2.33 12.54
C LEU A 477 -1.91 -1.97 13.44
N HIS A 478 -1.63 -1.40 14.62
CA HIS A 478 -2.69 -1.07 15.58
C HIS A 478 -3.56 0.10 15.11
N SER A 479 -4.71 0.22 15.77
CA SER A 479 -5.72 1.22 15.44
C SER A 479 -5.12 2.64 15.43
N ASN A 480 -5.47 3.44 14.43
CA ASN A 480 -4.97 4.82 14.24
C ASN A 480 -3.46 4.98 14.03
N SER A 481 -2.70 3.91 13.74
CA SER A 481 -1.23 3.96 13.65
C SER A 481 -0.66 5.08 12.78
N PHE A 482 -1.31 5.38 11.66
CA PHE A 482 -0.87 6.40 10.70
C PHE A 482 -1.93 7.46 10.39
N SER A 483 -3.11 7.42 11.03
CA SER A 483 -4.22 8.32 10.70
C SER A 483 -3.89 9.81 10.91
N SER A 484 -2.87 10.14 11.69
CA SER A 484 -2.38 11.52 11.87
C SER A 484 -1.37 11.99 10.82
N ASN A 485 -0.78 11.10 10.02
CA ASN A 485 0.29 11.41 9.06
C ASN A 485 -0.27 11.91 7.72
N LYS A 486 -0.96 13.06 7.72
CA LYS A 486 -1.76 13.54 6.58
C LYS A 486 -1.01 13.77 5.26
N LYS A 487 0.32 13.81 5.27
CA LYS A 487 1.16 13.90 4.08
C LYS A 487 1.73 12.56 3.59
N LEU A 488 1.43 11.44 4.26
CA LEU A 488 1.92 10.12 3.87
C LEU A 488 1.43 9.82 2.45
N LYS A 489 2.38 9.62 1.54
CA LYS A 489 2.15 9.24 0.13
C LYS A 489 2.35 7.74 -0.09
N GLN A 490 3.33 7.17 0.62
CA GLN A 490 3.82 5.81 0.36
C GLN A 490 4.04 5.03 1.66
N PHE A 491 3.54 3.80 1.70
CA PHE A 491 3.83 2.79 2.73
C PHE A 491 4.34 1.53 2.03
N ASN A 492 5.67 1.39 1.99
CA ASN A 492 6.34 0.45 1.09
C ASN A 492 6.80 -0.80 1.84
N PHE A 493 6.50 -1.98 1.32
CA PHE A 493 7.16 -3.23 1.71
C PHE A 493 8.32 -3.49 0.74
N LYS A 494 9.56 -3.53 1.25
CA LYS A 494 10.78 -3.72 0.43
C LYS A 494 11.13 -5.21 0.22
N GLY A 495 10.18 -6.10 0.44
CA GLY A 495 10.33 -7.55 0.37
C GLY A 495 9.28 -8.27 1.21
N THR A 496 9.62 -9.44 1.75
CA THR A 496 8.69 -10.24 2.55
C THR A 496 8.35 -9.58 3.89
N CYS A 497 7.09 -9.75 4.32
CA CYS A 497 6.57 -9.22 5.59
C CYS A 497 5.53 -10.18 6.16
N GLN A 498 5.52 -10.34 7.50
CA GLN A 498 4.58 -11.21 8.23
C GLN A 498 3.30 -10.48 8.65
N LEU A 499 2.85 -9.44 7.94
CA LEU A 499 1.73 -8.61 8.36
C LEU A 499 0.42 -9.40 8.25
N GLU A 500 -0.18 -9.74 9.40
CA GLU A 500 -1.40 -10.54 9.49
C GLU A 500 -2.66 -9.66 9.62
N GLU A 501 -2.56 -8.53 10.33
CA GLU A 501 -3.71 -7.71 10.70
C GLU A 501 -3.47 -6.20 10.55
N ILE A 502 -4.44 -5.52 9.92
CA ILE A 502 -4.54 -4.06 9.88
C ILE A 502 -5.79 -3.65 10.66
N GLU A 503 -5.58 -3.03 11.82
CA GLU A 503 -6.67 -2.65 12.72
C GLU A 503 -7.45 -1.40 12.27
N SER A 504 -8.51 -1.09 13.03
CA SER A 504 -9.46 -0.04 12.71
C SER A 504 -8.80 1.33 12.58
N ASP A 505 -9.19 2.06 11.54
CA ASP A 505 -8.72 3.41 11.25
C ASP A 505 -7.17 3.55 11.10
N ALA A 506 -6.42 2.47 10.91
CA ALA A 506 -4.94 2.50 10.87
C ALA A 506 -4.38 3.54 9.87
N PHE A 507 -5.01 3.68 8.70
CA PHE A 507 -4.68 4.63 7.63
C PHE A 507 -5.81 5.62 7.35
N ALA A 508 -6.74 5.85 8.28
CA ALA A 508 -7.92 6.67 8.01
C ALA A 508 -7.59 8.14 7.62
N TYR A 509 -8.27 8.61 6.58
CA TYR A 509 -8.23 9.95 6.01
C TYR A 509 -6.83 10.39 5.57
N LEU A 510 -6.06 9.48 4.97
CA LEU A 510 -4.78 9.77 4.32
C LEU A 510 -4.99 10.10 2.84
N LYS A 511 -5.40 11.35 2.58
CA LYS A 511 -5.79 11.82 1.23
C LYS A 511 -4.66 11.78 0.20
N ASN A 512 -3.41 11.72 0.65
CA ASN A 512 -2.23 11.71 -0.22
C ASN A 512 -1.66 10.30 -0.46
N LEU A 513 -2.15 9.26 0.24
CA LEU A 513 -1.70 7.89 0.03
C LEU A 513 -2.09 7.47 -1.40
N GLU A 514 -1.12 7.13 -2.25
CA GLU A 514 -1.35 6.94 -3.70
C GLU A 514 -1.73 5.50 -4.05
N SER A 515 -1.12 4.53 -3.37
CA SER A 515 -1.36 3.10 -3.52
C SER A 515 -1.07 2.36 -2.22
N PHE A 516 -1.54 1.12 -2.12
CA PHE A 516 -1.14 0.20 -1.06
C PHE A 516 -1.02 -1.23 -1.60
N THR A 517 0.16 -1.82 -1.45
CA THR A 517 0.43 -3.23 -1.78
C THR A 517 0.38 -4.05 -0.51
N PHE A 518 -0.57 -4.98 -0.41
CA PHE A 518 -0.76 -5.83 0.75
C PHE A 518 0.20 -7.02 0.72
N PRO A 519 0.87 -7.37 1.83
CA PRO A 519 1.55 -8.67 1.95
C PRO A 519 0.54 -9.82 1.87
N LYS A 520 0.93 -10.97 1.31
CA LYS A 520 0.03 -12.15 1.17
C LYS A 520 -0.55 -12.63 2.50
N THR A 521 0.21 -12.43 3.58
CA THR A 521 -0.10 -12.83 4.95
C THR A 521 -1.23 -12.04 5.60
N VAL A 522 -1.70 -10.95 4.98
CA VAL A 522 -2.79 -10.14 5.52
C VAL A 522 -4.08 -10.98 5.51
N LYS A 523 -4.57 -11.33 6.70
CA LYS A 523 -5.80 -12.10 6.89
C LYS A 523 -7.01 -11.20 7.15
N THR A 524 -6.78 -10.07 7.81
CA THR A 524 -7.86 -9.19 8.28
C THR A 524 -7.55 -7.71 8.04
N ILE A 525 -8.49 -7.02 7.40
CA ILE A 525 -8.55 -5.55 7.32
C ILE A 525 -9.78 -5.11 8.11
N LYS A 526 -9.57 -4.50 9.27
CA LYS A 526 -10.66 -4.13 10.20
C LYS A 526 -11.36 -2.83 9.78
N THR A 527 -12.35 -2.46 10.59
CA THR A 527 -13.29 -1.38 10.32
C THR A 527 -12.59 -0.07 9.94
N ASN A 528 -12.97 0.53 8.80
CA ASN A 528 -12.46 1.83 8.34
C ASN A 528 -10.93 1.92 8.16
N ALA A 529 -10.19 0.81 8.05
CA ALA A 529 -8.73 0.82 8.01
C ALA A 529 -8.13 1.84 7.03
N PHE A 530 -8.72 2.00 5.83
CA PHE A 530 -8.31 2.96 4.79
C PHE A 530 -9.39 4.01 4.49
N ARG A 531 -10.38 4.21 5.38
CA ARG A 531 -11.49 5.12 5.09
C ARG A 531 -11.01 6.53 4.76
N GLY A 532 -11.48 7.11 3.66
CA GLY A 532 -11.14 8.48 3.26
C GLY A 532 -9.75 8.64 2.64
N CYS A 533 -9.09 7.55 2.24
CA CYS A 533 -7.88 7.56 1.42
C CYS A 533 -8.22 7.91 -0.04
N SER A 534 -8.75 9.12 -0.26
CA SER A 534 -9.25 9.59 -1.55
C SER A 534 -8.20 9.71 -2.66
N GLY A 535 -6.91 9.69 -2.31
CA GLY A 535 -5.80 9.67 -3.28
C GLY A 535 -5.37 8.27 -3.70
N MET A 536 -5.85 7.22 -3.01
CA MET A 536 -5.39 5.86 -3.19
C MET A 536 -6.06 5.25 -4.42
N LYS A 537 -5.34 5.23 -5.54
CA LYS A 537 -5.83 4.78 -6.85
C LYS A 537 -5.85 3.25 -6.98
N THR A 538 -4.89 2.58 -6.36
CA THR A 538 -4.77 1.11 -6.39
C THR A 538 -4.63 0.54 -4.98
N ALA A 539 -5.27 -0.63 -4.79
CA ALA A 539 -5.11 -1.49 -3.63
C ALA A 539 -4.79 -2.88 -4.18
N GLU A 540 -3.52 -3.27 -4.08
CA GLU A 540 -2.98 -4.43 -4.78
C GLU A 540 -2.76 -5.55 -3.78
N PHE A 541 -3.44 -6.67 -4.03
CA PHE A 541 -3.22 -7.91 -3.30
C PHE A 541 -2.45 -8.85 -4.20
N PRO A 542 -1.43 -9.54 -3.66
CA PRO A 542 -0.86 -10.66 -4.36
C PRO A 542 -1.94 -11.70 -4.50
N SER A 543 -1.80 -12.51 -5.52
CA SER A 543 -2.86 -13.39 -5.92
C SER A 543 -3.11 -14.57 -4.98
N ASP A 544 -2.09 -14.90 -4.16
CA ASP A 544 -2.09 -15.88 -3.08
C ASP A 544 -2.48 -15.23 -1.74
N ALA A 545 -3.09 -14.04 -1.76
CA ALA A 545 -3.52 -13.38 -0.53
C ALA A 545 -4.44 -14.27 0.32
N GLU A 546 -4.08 -14.39 1.61
CA GLU A 546 -4.78 -15.22 2.62
C GLU A 546 -6.09 -14.57 3.11
N ILE A 547 -6.38 -13.33 2.69
CA ILE A 547 -7.56 -12.57 3.12
C ILE A 547 -8.87 -13.27 2.72
N GLU A 548 -9.69 -13.58 3.71
CA GLU A 548 -11.02 -14.20 3.48
C GLU A 548 -12.16 -13.19 3.43
N LYS A 549 -11.96 -11.99 3.98
CA LYS A 549 -12.99 -10.96 4.12
C LYS A 549 -12.45 -9.55 3.95
N ILE A 550 -13.21 -8.70 3.27
CA ILE A 550 -13.00 -7.24 3.29
C ILE A 550 -13.88 -6.65 4.39
N GLY A 551 -13.29 -6.10 5.45
CA GLY A 551 -14.01 -5.64 6.64
C GLY A 551 -14.86 -4.38 6.45
N PRO A 552 -15.63 -3.98 7.48
CA PRO A 552 -16.67 -2.97 7.32
C PRO A 552 -16.07 -1.58 7.07
N GLY A 553 -16.49 -0.91 6.00
CA GLY A 553 -15.94 0.41 5.66
C GLY A 553 -14.44 0.41 5.31
N ALA A 554 -13.81 -0.76 5.13
CA ALA A 554 -12.35 -0.91 5.00
C ALA A 554 -11.73 0.07 3.99
N PHE A 555 -12.38 0.26 2.84
CA PHE A 555 -11.99 1.16 1.76
C PHE A 555 -13.02 2.28 1.50
N ALA A 556 -13.91 2.59 2.45
CA ALA A 556 -14.93 3.62 2.23
C ALA A 556 -14.30 4.99 1.88
N ASP A 557 -14.84 5.71 0.91
CA ASP A 557 -14.36 7.03 0.45
C ASP A 557 -12.89 7.01 -0.04
N CYS A 558 -12.44 5.88 -0.61
CA CYS A 558 -11.14 5.74 -1.27
C CYS A 558 -11.19 6.18 -2.75
N GLY A 559 -10.01 6.54 -3.29
CA GLY A 559 -9.81 6.96 -4.67
C GLY A 559 -9.64 5.82 -5.70
N LEU A 560 -10.05 4.60 -5.35
CA LEU A 560 -9.80 3.40 -6.16
C LEU A 560 -10.51 3.53 -7.52
N THR A 561 -9.80 3.30 -8.62
CA THR A 561 -10.39 3.33 -9.98
C THR A 561 -10.97 2.00 -10.40
N SER A 562 -10.33 0.91 -9.99
CA SER A 562 -10.79 -0.46 -10.21
C SER A 562 -10.41 -1.32 -9.00
N PHE A 563 -11.18 -2.37 -8.73
CA PHE A 563 -10.86 -3.31 -7.67
C PHE A 563 -11.06 -4.75 -8.13
N LYS A 564 -9.98 -5.55 -8.10
CA LYS A 564 -10.03 -7.00 -8.26
C LYS A 564 -10.11 -7.63 -6.87
N VAL A 565 -11.23 -8.26 -6.57
CA VAL A 565 -11.40 -8.96 -5.30
C VAL A 565 -10.40 -10.13 -5.24
N PRO A 566 -9.61 -10.26 -4.16
CA PRO A 566 -8.69 -11.38 -4.01
C PRO A 566 -9.43 -12.72 -4.02
N ASN A 567 -8.76 -13.76 -4.49
CA ASN A 567 -9.40 -15.02 -4.85
C ASN A 567 -9.92 -15.81 -3.64
N ASN A 568 -9.35 -15.61 -2.46
CA ASN A 568 -9.79 -16.25 -1.21
C ASN A 568 -10.90 -15.48 -0.47
N VAL A 569 -11.28 -14.28 -0.95
CA VAL A 569 -12.34 -13.49 -0.32
C VAL A 569 -13.69 -14.15 -0.56
N LYS A 570 -14.34 -14.54 0.54
CA LYS A 570 -15.68 -15.15 0.57
C LYS A 570 -16.76 -14.09 0.80
N GLU A 571 -16.42 -13.02 1.53
CA GLU A 571 -17.37 -12.01 2.00
C GLU A 571 -16.81 -10.59 1.88
N ILE A 572 -17.62 -9.70 1.30
CA ILE A 572 -17.41 -8.24 1.34
C ILE A 572 -18.38 -7.67 2.37
N GLU A 573 -17.86 -7.05 3.43
CA GLU A 573 -18.67 -6.58 4.57
C GLU A 573 -19.29 -5.19 4.37
N ARG A 574 -20.07 -4.75 5.36
CA ARG A 574 -20.92 -3.55 5.27
C ARG A 574 -20.08 -2.31 4.92
N GLU A 575 -20.54 -1.51 3.96
CA GLU A 575 -19.88 -0.26 3.54
C GLU A 575 -18.43 -0.40 3.03
N ALA A 576 -17.92 -1.61 2.73
CA ALA A 576 -16.52 -1.86 2.40
C ALA A 576 -15.91 -0.87 1.39
N PHE A 577 -16.65 -0.50 0.34
CA PHE A 577 -16.27 0.47 -0.68
C PHE A 577 -17.25 1.66 -0.76
N ASN A 578 -18.01 1.94 0.31
CA ASN A 578 -19.01 3.01 0.31
C ASN A 578 -18.37 4.35 -0.09
N LYS A 579 -18.97 5.07 -1.03
CA LYS A 579 -18.50 6.37 -1.53
C LYS A 579 -17.14 6.34 -2.23
N CYS A 580 -16.69 5.20 -2.75
CA CYS A 580 -15.56 5.15 -3.69
C CYS A 580 -15.98 5.74 -5.04
N SER A 581 -16.06 7.07 -5.12
CA SER A 581 -16.61 7.77 -6.29
C SER A 581 -15.74 7.64 -7.55
N ALA A 582 -14.47 7.26 -7.43
CA ALA A 582 -13.59 7.01 -8.57
C ALA A 582 -13.72 5.59 -9.13
N LEU A 583 -14.39 4.67 -8.42
CA LEU A 583 -14.43 3.25 -8.75
C LEU A 583 -15.36 3.01 -9.94
N THR A 584 -14.82 2.52 -11.04
CA THR A 584 -15.55 2.25 -12.29
C THR A 584 -15.79 0.77 -12.54
N VAL A 585 -14.88 -0.08 -12.05
CA VAL A 585 -14.85 -1.53 -12.33
C VAL A 585 -14.61 -2.33 -11.04
N VAL A 586 -15.42 -3.38 -10.84
CA VAL A 586 -15.20 -4.39 -9.79
C VAL A 586 -15.23 -5.79 -10.38
N ASN A 587 -14.16 -6.56 -10.17
CA ASN A 587 -14.07 -7.95 -10.59
C ASN A 587 -14.21 -8.84 -9.35
N LEU A 588 -15.35 -9.53 -9.23
CA LEU A 588 -15.62 -10.46 -8.14
C LEU A 588 -14.94 -11.80 -8.44
N SER A 589 -14.25 -12.35 -7.44
CA SER A 589 -13.51 -13.60 -7.58
C SER A 589 -14.41 -14.83 -7.55
N GLU A 590 -13.85 -15.97 -7.91
CA GLU A 590 -14.58 -17.23 -8.00
C GLU A 590 -15.21 -17.69 -6.68
N LYS A 591 -14.58 -17.37 -5.54
CA LYS A 591 -15.02 -17.77 -4.19
C LYS A 591 -15.90 -16.73 -3.50
N THR A 592 -16.17 -15.58 -4.11
CA THR A 592 -17.01 -14.54 -3.51
C THR A 592 -18.47 -15.00 -3.46
N VAL A 593 -19.03 -15.19 -2.26
CA VAL A 593 -20.39 -15.72 -2.08
C VAL A 593 -21.35 -14.76 -1.36
N LYS A 594 -20.85 -13.68 -0.75
CA LYS A 594 -21.67 -12.74 0.02
C LYS A 594 -21.20 -11.29 -0.13
N VAL A 595 -22.16 -10.39 -0.37
CA VAL A 595 -21.95 -8.94 -0.45
C VAL A 595 -22.91 -8.24 0.51
N SER A 596 -22.35 -7.66 1.57
CA SER A 596 -23.10 -7.05 2.68
C SER A 596 -23.76 -5.71 2.32
N PRO A 597 -24.65 -5.19 3.19
CA PRO A 597 -25.30 -3.89 2.97
C PRO A 597 -24.34 -2.74 2.69
N GLU A 598 -24.74 -1.87 1.77
CA GLU A 598 -24.01 -0.65 1.38
C GLU A 598 -22.57 -0.86 0.91
N ALA A 599 -22.15 -2.11 0.62
CA ALA A 599 -20.78 -2.44 0.25
C ALA A 599 -20.22 -1.58 -0.90
N PHE A 600 -21.05 -1.23 -1.88
CA PHE A 600 -20.72 -0.35 -3.02
C PHE A 600 -21.71 0.84 -3.12
N SER A 601 -22.31 1.23 -2.00
CA SER A 601 -23.18 2.42 -1.95
C SER A 601 -22.38 3.66 -2.31
N LEU A 602 -22.99 4.63 -3.00
CA LEU A 602 -22.38 5.90 -3.42
C LEU A 602 -21.14 5.77 -4.32
N CYS A 603 -20.89 4.60 -4.92
CA CYS A 603 -19.89 4.41 -5.98
C CYS A 603 -20.43 4.96 -7.32
N SER A 604 -20.60 6.29 -7.42
CA SER A 604 -21.38 6.93 -8.50
C SER A 604 -20.88 6.68 -9.93
N ASN A 605 -19.61 6.30 -10.10
CA ASN A 605 -19.00 6.01 -11.40
C ASN A 605 -18.89 4.51 -11.69
N LEU A 606 -19.33 3.64 -10.78
CA LEU A 606 -19.30 2.19 -10.99
C LEU A 606 -20.26 1.85 -12.13
N HIS A 607 -19.72 1.32 -13.23
CA HIS A 607 -20.50 0.97 -14.42
C HIS A 607 -20.20 -0.45 -14.92
N THR A 608 -19.22 -1.16 -14.35
CA THR A 608 -18.91 -2.54 -14.76
C THR A 608 -18.68 -3.43 -13.53
N ILE A 609 -19.37 -4.57 -13.49
CA ILE A 609 -19.09 -5.65 -12.53
C ILE A 609 -18.92 -6.96 -13.29
N THR A 610 -17.76 -7.60 -13.16
CA THR A 610 -17.53 -8.93 -13.73
C THR A 610 -17.63 -9.99 -12.64
N PHE A 611 -18.52 -10.95 -12.84
CA PHE A 611 -18.71 -12.11 -11.99
C PHE A 611 -17.92 -13.28 -12.58
N LEU A 612 -16.70 -13.50 -12.10
CA LEU A 612 -15.87 -14.66 -12.52
C LEU A 612 -16.33 -15.98 -11.87
N CYS A 613 -17.27 -15.91 -10.93
CA CYS A 613 -17.83 -17.00 -10.13
C CYS A 613 -18.35 -18.19 -10.95
N ASP A 614 -17.99 -19.40 -10.52
CA ASP A 614 -18.52 -20.66 -11.06
C ASP A 614 -20.04 -20.78 -10.89
N ASN A 615 -20.57 -20.13 -9.86
CA ASN A 615 -22.00 -20.13 -9.53
C ASN A 615 -22.51 -18.71 -9.33
N LYS A 616 -23.76 -18.48 -9.74
CA LYS A 616 -24.47 -17.22 -9.47
C LYS A 616 -24.49 -16.95 -7.96
N ILE A 617 -24.13 -15.72 -7.55
CA ILE A 617 -24.28 -15.31 -6.16
C ILE A 617 -25.77 -15.25 -5.83
N ASP A 618 -26.18 -15.94 -4.77
CA ASP A 618 -27.57 -15.93 -4.31
C ASP A 618 -27.99 -14.47 -3.97
N PRO A 619 -29.04 -13.91 -4.61
CA PRO A 619 -29.54 -12.58 -4.28
C PRO A 619 -29.92 -12.37 -2.81
N ALA A 620 -30.20 -13.44 -2.05
CA ALA A 620 -30.43 -13.35 -0.60
C ALA A 620 -29.14 -13.02 0.19
N LYS A 621 -27.97 -13.26 -0.40
CA LYS A 621 -26.64 -12.91 0.13
C LYS A 621 -26.14 -11.54 -0.36
N ILE A 622 -26.99 -10.81 -1.08
CA ILE A 622 -26.78 -9.42 -1.49
C ILE A 622 -27.87 -8.59 -0.81
N ASN A 623 -27.52 -7.55 -0.06
CA ASN A 623 -28.55 -6.80 0.66
C ASN A 623 -29.36 -5.92 -0.30
N GLN A 624 -30.69 -6.05 -0.25
CA GLN A 624 -31.64 -5.34 -1.10
C GLN A 624 -32.58 -4.41 -0.31
N LEU A 625 -32.45 -4.36 1.02
CA LEU A 625 -33.31 -3.54 1.88
C LEU A 625 -33.14 -2.06 1.53
N GLN A 626 -34.25 -1.34 1.48
CA GLN A 626 -34.25 0.12 1.27
C GLN A 626 -33.28 0.78 2.25
N ASN A 627 -32.50 1.75 1.75
CA ASN A 627 -31.44 2.46 2.49
C ASN A 627 -30.26 1.60 2.96
N LYS A 628 -30.23 0.30 2.64
CA LYS A 628 -29.13 -0.62 2.98
C LYS A 628 -28.66 -1.43 1.77
N ARG A 629 -29.06 -1.04 0.55
CA ARG A 629 -28.75 -1.79 -0.67
C ARG A 629 -27.24 -1.78 -0.89
N SER A 630 -26.70 -2.92 -1.32
CA SER A 630 -25.27 -3.01 -1.63
C SER A 630 -24.87 -2.10 -2.80
N PHE A 631 -25.80 -1.85 -3.72
CA PHE A 631 -25.64 -0.95 -4.87
C PHE A 631 -26.71 0.15 -4.81
N ASP A 632 -26.33 1.32 -4.28
CA ASP A 632 -27.20 2.48 -4.07
C ASP A 632 -26.43 3.76 -4.45
N ASP A 633 -27.12 4.81 -4.90
CA ASP A 633 -26.53 6.13 -5.23
C ASP A 633 -26.95 7.24 -4.27
N GLY A 634 -27.67 6.92 -3.19
CA GLY A 634 -27.93 7.81 -2.06
C GLY A 634 -29.26 8.57 -2.11
N LYS A 635 -30.15 8.27 -3.06
CA LYS A 635 -31.50 8.89 -3.16
C LYS A 635 -32.57 7.83 -3.48
N GLU A 636 -33.11 7.14 -2.47
CA GLU A 636 -34.27 6.21 -2.51
C GLU A 636 -34.57 5.46 -3.84
N ALA A 637 -33.53 5.08 -4.59
CA ALA A 637 -33.56 4.63 -6.00
C ALA A 637 -34.20 5.64 -6.98
N PRO A 638 -33.45 6.09 -8.01
CA PRO A 638 -33.08 5.15 -9.06
C PRO A 638 -31.63 5.32 -9.57
N ASN A 639 -30.93 4.19 -9.71
CA ASN A 639 -30.05 3.88 -10.86
C ASN A 639 -28.54 3.85 -10.68
N LEU A 640 -28.01 3.29 -9.58
CA LEU A 640 -26.67 2.72 -9.68
C LEU A 640 -26.69 1.42 -10.52
N MET A 641 -27.58 0.47 -10.20
CA MET A 641 -27.68 -0.80 -10.95
C MET A 641 -28.02 -0.57 -12.43
N GLU A 642 -28.93 0.36 -12.77
CA GLU A 642 -29.27 0.67 -14.18
C GLU A 642 -28.15 1.40 -14.95
N LYS A 643 -27.02 1.73 -14.31
CA LYS A 643 -25.80 2.23 -14.96
C LYS A 643 -24.72 1.15 -15.07
N ILE A 644 -24.88 0.02 -14.39
CA ILE A 644 -23.90 -1.05 -14.31
C ILE A 644 -24.20 -2.14 -15.33
N ASP A 645 -23.27 -2.35 -16.25
CA ASP A 645 -23.18 -3.54 -17.08
C ASP A 645 -22.55 -4.67 -16.27
N ILE A 646 -23.22 -5.82 -16.19
CA ILE A 646 -22.64 -7.01 -15.56
C ILE A 646 -22.16 -8.00 -16.61
N HIS A 647 -20.97 -8.57 -16.41
CA HIS A 647 -20.41 -9.63 -17.26
C HIS A 647 -20.39 -10.95 -16.52
N VAL A 648 -20.91 -12.00 -17.17
CA VAL A 648 -21.05 -13.36 -16.63
C VAL A 648 -20.60 -14.38 -17.66
N ARG A 649 -20.23 -15.60 -17.24
CA ARG A 649 -19.92 -16.69 -18.19
C ARG A 649 -21.17 -17.07 -19.01
N LYS A 650 -21.01 -17.33 -20.31
CA LYS A 650 -22.13 -17.57 -21.24
C LYS A 650 -22.99 -18.75 -20.84
N GLU A 651 -22.41 -19.79 -20.25
CA GLU A 651 -23.13 -20.97 -19.76
C GLU A 651 -23.99 -20.67 -18.52
N LYS A 652 -23.74 -19.55 -17.83
CA LYS A 652 -24.52 -19.07 -16.68
C LYS A 652 -25.51 -17.98 -17.06
N ILE A 653 -25.53 -17.50 -18.31
CA ILE A 653 -26.35 -16.34 -18.71
C ILE A 653 -27.83 -16.53 -18.35
N SER A 654 -28.37 -17.73 -18.55
CA SER A 654 -29.75 -18.07 -18.22
C SER A 654 -30.04 -17.95 -16.71
N ASP A 655 -29.09 -18.32 -15.85
CA ASP A 655 -29.25 -18.26 -14.39
C ASP A 655 -29.43 -16.82 -13.89
N TYR A 656 -28.73 -15.88 -14.54
CA TYR A 656 -28.78 -14.45 -14.25
C TYR A 656 -29.98 -13.78 -14.93
N GLN A 657 -30.24 -14.08 -16.20
CA GLN A 657 -31.36 -13.53 -16.96
C GLN A 657 -32.73 -13.98 -16.42
N ASN A 658 -32.83 -15.14 -15.78
CA ASN A 658 -34.08 -15.59 -15.18
C ASN A 658 -34.33 -15.01 -13.77
N ASP A 659 -33.34 -14.31 -13.19
CA ASP A 659 -33.41 -13.80 -11.83
C ASP A 659 -33.89 -12.34 -11.77
N ASN A 660 -34.95 -12.08 -11.00
CA ASN A 660 -35.54 -10.74 -10.88
C ASN A 660 -34.62 -9.71 -10.22
N PHE A 661 -33.64 -10.14 -9.42
CA PHE A 661 -32.66 -9.22 -8.86
C PHE A 661 -31.68 -8.73 -9.93
N TYR A 662 -31.09 -9.65 -10.69
CA TYR A 662 -30.06 -9.33 -11.68
C TYR A 662 -30.60 -8.56 -12.89
N LYS A 663 -31.88 -8.71 -13.22
CA LYS A 663 -32.57 -7.89 -14.24
C LYS A 663 -32.58 -6.38 -13.95
N LYS A 664 -32.27 -5.96 -12.71
CA LYS A 664 -32.20 -4.54 -12.33
C LYS A 664 -30.92 -3.85 -12.81
N PHE A 665 -29.93 -4.62 -13.26
CA PHE A 665 -28.70 -4.08 -13.84
C PHE A 665 -28.95 -3.58 -15.27
N LYS A 666 -28.15 -2.60 -15.73
CA LYS A 666 -28.26 -2.00 -17.07
C LYS A 666 -28.29 -3.05 -18.18
N SER A 667 -27.38 -4.01 -18.09
CA SER A 667 -27.30 -5.14 -19.01
C SER A 667 -26.64 -6.33 -18.33
N ILE A 668 -26.96 -7.53 -18.83
CA ILE A 668 -26.31 -8.79 -18.46
C ILE A 668 -25.64 -9.33 -19.72
N ASN A 669 -24.32 -9.16 -19.80
CA ASN A 669 -23.54 -9.53 -20.97
C ASN A 669 -22.85 -10.89 -20.72
N PRO A 670 -23.07 -11.90 -21.57
CA PRO A 670 -22.32 -13.14 -21.47
C PRO A 670 -20.85 -12.94 -21.90
N SER A 671 -19.99 -13.90 -21.59
CA SER A 671 -18.76 -14.11 -22.36
C SER A 671 -19.11 -14.28 -23.84
N PHE A 672 -18.24 -13.81 -24.72
CA PHE A 672 -18.45 -13.82 -26.16
C PHE A 672 -17.39 -14.65 -26.85
N VAL A 673 -17.73 -15.20 -28.01
CA VAL A 673 -16.79 -15.92 -28.88
C VAL A 673 -16.36 -15.00 -30.01
N ASN A 674 -15.06 -14.87 -30.24
CA ASN A 674 -14.52 -14.27 -31.46
C ASN A 674 -13.65 -15.30 -32.18
N GLY A 675 -14.06 -15.68 -33.39
CA GLY A 675 -13.45 -16.80 -34.09
C GLY A 675 -13.62 -18.10 -33.31
N THR A 676 -12.56 -18.53 -32.66
CA THR A 676 -12.44 -19.82 -31.95
C THR A 676 -12.20 -19.65 -30.45
N GLU A 677 -12.03 -18.42 -29.99
CA GLU A 677 -11.70 -18.10 -28.59
C GLU A 677 -12.92 -17.48 -27.91
N GLU A 678 -13.14 -17.88 -26.66
CA GLU A 678 -14.14 -17.31 -25.77
C GLU A 678 -13.48 -16.32 -24.80
N TYR A 679 -14.09 -15.15 -24.65
CA TYR A 679 -13.59 -14.04 -23.82
C TYR A 679 -14.67 -13.50 -22.88
N ILE A 680 -14.25 -12.97 -21.73
CA ILE A 680 -15.12 -12.20 -20.83
C ILE A 680 -14.51 -10.83 -20.55
N ALA A 681 -15.32 -9.77 -20.64
CA ALA A 681 -14.84 -8.44 -20.32
C ALA A 681 -14.63 -8.28 -18.81
N VAL A 682 -13.48 -7.72 -18.44
CA VAL A 682 -13.08 -7.44 -17.05
C VAL A 682 -12.83 -5.96 -16.80
N SER A 683 -13.00 -5.13 -17.84
CA SER A 683 -13.05 -3.67 -17.80
C SER A 683 -13.53 -3.15 -19.16
N ASP A 684 -13.54 -1.82 -19.32
CA ASP A 684 -13.79 -1.22 -20.63
C ASP A 684 -12.70 -1.49 -21.67
N GLY A 685 -11.48 -1.81 -21.29
CA GLY A 685 -10.36 -1.97 -22.25
C GLY A 685 -9.73 -3.35 -22.26
N ALA A 686 -10.24 -4.29 -21.45
CA ALA A 686 -9.60 -5.58 -21.25
C ALA A 686 -10.59 -6.73 -21.14
N VAL A 687 -10.16 -7.89 -21.64
CA VAL A 687 -10.86 -9.17 -21.53
C VAL A 687 -9.92 -10.26 -21.02
N ASP A 688 -10.54 -11.28 -20.43
CA ASP A 688 -9.88 -12.54 -20.08
C ASP A 688 -10.30 -13.62 -21.09
N MET A 689 -9.34 -14.40 -21.61
CA MET A 689 -9.63 -15.54 -22.50
C MET A 689 -10.00 -16.77 -21.68
N LEU A 690 -11.24 -17.25 -21.80
CA LEU A 690 -11.74 -18.38 -21.01
C LEU A 690 -11.50 -19.75 -21.68
N LYS A 691 -11.58 -19.83 -23.01
CA LYS A 691 -11.51 -21.10 -23.75
C LYS A 691 -11.09 -20.90 -25.21
N THR A 692 -10.49 -21.93 -25.83
CA THR A 692 -10.31 -21.98 -27.30
C THR A 692 -10.78 -23.31 -27.91
N THR A 693 -11.24 -23.26 -29.16
CA THR A 693 -11.51 -24.42 -30.03
C THR A 693 -10.66 -24.37 -31.31
N ARG A 694 -9.50 -23.72 -31.27
CA ARG A 694 -8.62 -23.58 -32.44
C ARG A 694 -8.15 -24.94 -32.96
N GLU A 695 -7.87 -24.97 -34.26
CA GLU A 695 -7.29 -26.13 -34.94
C GLU A 695 -5.91 -25.86 -35.54
N ASP A 696 -5.38 -24.64 -35.35
CA ASP A 696 -4.09 -24.22 -35.90
C ASP A 696 -2.95 -25.03 -35.25
N GLU A 697 -2.02 -25.52 -36.06
CA GLU A 697 -0.88 -26.31 -35.58
C GLU A 697 -0.04 -25.51 -34.57
N THR A 698 0.18 -24.22 -34.82
CA THR A 698 0.73 -23.24 -33.87
C THR A 698 -0.32 -22.21 -33.49
N PHE A 699 -0.85 -22.29 -32.27
CA PHE A 699 -1.75 -21.28 -31.71
C PHE A 699 -0.93 -20.07 -31.24
N VAL A 700 -1.24 -18.87 -31.74
CA VAL A 700 -0.63 -17.62 -31.25
C VAL A 700 -1.63 -16.91 -30.35
N PHE A 701 -1.26 -16.65 -29.10
CA PHE A 701 -2.13 -15.97 -28.15
C PHE A 701 -2.44 -14.55 -28.66
N PRO A 702 -3.72 -14.16 -28.72
CA PRO A 702 -4.10 -12.87 -29.27
C PRO A 702 -3.83 -11.77 -28.24
N GLU A 703 -2.96 -10.80 -28.57
CA GLU A 703 -2.73 -9.62 -27.71
C GLU A 703 -3.98 -8.73 -27.61
N LYS A 704 -4.80 -8.73 -28.67
CA LYS A 704 -6.02 -7.94 -28.76
C LYS A 704 -7.14 -8.71 -29.45
N VAL A 705 -8.37 -8.36 -29.10
CA VAL A 705 -9.57 -8.87 -29.76
C VAL A 705 -10.55 -7.72 -30.02
N THR A 706 -11.08 -7.65 -31.24
CA THR A 706 -12.13 -6.68 -31.60
C THR A 706 -13.49 -7.36 -31.54
N HIS A 707 -14.38 -6.89 -30.66
CA HIS A 707 -15.75 -7.40 -30.56
C HIS A 707 -16.74 -6.24 -30.58
N ASN A 708 -17.75 -6.32 -31.46
CA ASN A 708 -18.74 -5.26 -31.68
C ASN A 708 -18.13 -3.87 -31.92
N GLY A 709 -17.05 -3.81 -32.71
CA GLY A 709 -16.35 -2.56 -33.05
C GLY A 709 -15.50 -1.97 -31.91
N LYS A 710 -15.31 -2.71 -30.81
CA LYS A 710 -14.49 -2.30 -29.67
C LYS A 710 -13.27 -3.22 -29.52
N ASP A 711 -12.11 -2.62 -29.35
CA ASP A 711 -10.85 -3.33 -29.13
C ASP A 711 -10.61 -3.56 -27.64
N TYR A 712 -10.22 -4.78 -27.29
CA TYR A 712 -9.84 -5.18 -25.95
C TYR A 712 -8.41 -5.72 -25.95
N VAL A 713 -7.66 -5.42 -24.89
CA VAL A 713 -6.42 -6.14 -24.57
C VAL A 713 -6.78 -7.48 -23.93
N VAL A 714 -6.10 -8.55 -24.33
CA VAL A 714 -6.22 -9.87 -23.69
C VAL A 714 -4.98 -10.09 -22.83
N SER A 715 -5.14 -10.09 -21.50
CA SER A 715 -4.01 -10.21 -20.58
C SER A 715 -4.05 -11.47 -19.71
N LEU A 716 -4.98 -12.38 -19.99
CA LEU A 716 -5.26 -13.54 -19.14
C LEU A 716 -5.64 -14.78 -19.95
N ILE A 717 -5.01 -15.91 -19.64
CA ILE A 717 -5.40 -17.25 -20.07
C ILE A 717 -6.14 -17.91 -18.91
N GLY A 718 -7.40 -18.25 -19.10
CA GLY A 718 -8.28 -18.81 -18.09
C GLY A 718 -7.95 -20.26 -17.72
N ASP A 719 -8.55 -20.70 -16.63
CA ASP A 719 -8.46 -22.07 -16.16
C ASP A 719 -9.04 -23.04 -17.22
N TYR A 720 -8.30 -24.11 -17.51
CA TYR A 720 -8.65 -25.12 -18.50
C TYR A 720 -8.87 -24.59 -19.93
N ALA A 721 -8.25 -23.47 -20.30
CA ALA A 721 -8.52 -22.78 -21.56
C ALA A 721 -8.38 -23.67 -22.82
N PHE A 722 -7.45 -24.63 -22.82
CA PHE A 722 -7.21 -25.55 -23.94
C PHE A 722 -7.87 -26.93 -23.78
N ASN A 723 -8.69 -27.14 -22.75
CA ASN A 723 -9.32 -28.44 -22.52
C ASN A 723 -10.32 -28.79 -23.65
N GLY A 724 -10.11 -29.95 -24.28
CA GLY A 724 -10.88 -30.45 -25.41
C GLY A 724 -10.52 -29.83 -26.76
N VAL A 725 -9.41 -29.08 -26.87
CA VAL A 725 -8.94 -28.55 -28.16
C VAL A 725 -8.49 -29.66 -29.10
N SER A 726 -8.53 -29.40 -30.41
CA SER A 726 -8.15 -30.37 -31.44
C SER A 726 -6.71 -30.86 -31.28
N ASN A 727 -6.48 -32.15 -31.54
CA ASN A 727 -5.13 -32.74 -31.53
C ASN A 727 -4.21 -32.19 -32.64
N LYS A 728 -4.73 -31.36 -33.53
CA LYS A 728 -3.95 -30.60 -34.52
C LYS A 728 -3.09 -29.52 -33.87
N VAL A 729 -3.52 -28.93 -32.75
CA VAL A 729 -2.74 -27.90 -32.03
C VAL A 729 -1.53 -28.57 -31.38
N LYS A 730 -0.33 -28.25 -31.87
CA LYS A 730 0.94 -28.80 -31.39
C LYS A 730 1.76 -27.78 -30.64
N GLU A 731 1.64 -26.50 -30.98
CA GLU A 731 2.44 -25.43 -30.41
C GLU A 731 1.54 -24.29 -29.91
N VAL A 732 1.95 -23.62 -28.83
CA VAL A 732 1.30 -22.40 -28.33
C VAL A 732 2.35 -21.32 -28.13
N VAL A 733 2.16 -20.15 -28.74
CA VAL A 733 2.99 -18.96 -28.54
C VAL A 733 2.21 -17.99 -27.64
N VAL A 734 2.66 -17.85 -26.40
CA VAL A 734 2.12 -16.88 -25.43
C VAL A 734 2.84 -15.56 -25.65
N THR A 735 2.09 -14.53 -26.04
CA THR A 735 2.60 -13.19 -26.33
C THR A 735 2.98 -12.42 -25.06
N LYS A 736 3.48 -11.20 -25.20
CA LYS A 736 3.81 -10.33 -24.07
C LYS A 736 2.55 -9.90 -23.29
N ASP A 737 2.77 -9.34 -22.11
CA ASP A 737 1.73 -8.73 -21.26
C ASP A 737 0.65 -9.69 -20.73
N VAL A 738 0.86 -11.01 -20.87
CA VAL A 738 0.00 -12.00 -20.21
C VAL A 738 0.32 -12.02 -18.71
N LYS A 739 -0.65 -11.61 -17.90
CA LYS A 739 -0.51 -11.44 -16.44
C LYS A 739 -0.96 -12.66 -15.65
N TYR A 740 -1.61 -13.62 -16.28
CA TYR A 740 -2.12 -14.83 -15.64
C TYR A 740 -2.35 -15.97 -16.63
N VAL A 741 -1.98 -17.16 -16.20
CA VAL A 741 -2.19 -18.46 -16.82
C VAL A 741 -2.89 -19.35 -15.81
N GLY A 742 -4.11 -19.75 -16.15
CA GLY A 742 -5.01 -20.46 -15.27
C GLY A 742 -4.68 -21.92 -15.01
N ALA A 743 -5.47 -22.51 -14.11
CA ALA A 743 -5.30 -23.89 -13.67
C ALA A 743 -5.36 -24.87 -14.83
N LYS A 744 -4.30 -25.69 -15.00
CA LYS A 744 -4.18 -26.66 -16.11
C LYS A 744 -4.47 -26.03 -17.48
N ALA A 745 -4.14 -24.74 -17.67
CA ALA A 745 -4.54 -23.98 -18.85
C ALA A 745 -4.22 -24.70 -20.17
N PHE A 746 -3.04 -25.30 -20.29
CA PHE A 746 -2.55 -25.95 -21.52
C PHE A 746 -2.76 -27.47 -21.57
N MET A 747 -3.59 -28.04 -20.68
CA MET A 747 -3.96 -29.46 -20.74
C MET A 747 -5.14 -29.64 -21.70
N THR A 748 -4.93 -30.39 -22.79
CA THR A 748 -6.01 -30.70 -23.73
C THR A 748 -6.97 -31.77 -23.20
N ASP A 749 -6.53 -32.57 -22.22
CA ASP A 749 -7.37 -33.44 -21.43
C ASP A 749 -7.05 -33.23 -19.94
N LYS A 750 -7.86 -32.39 -19.28
CA LYS A 750 -7.62 -31.99 -17.89
C LYS A 750 -7.87 -33.11 -16.87
N GLU A 751 -8.68 -34.11 -17.22
CA GLU A 751 -9.05 -35.23 -16.36
C GLU A 751 -7.88 -36.22 -16.28
N HIS A 752 -7.27 -36.53 -17.42
CA HIS A 752 -6.10 -37.41 -17.49
C HIS A 752 -4.75 -36.66 -17.36
N LYS A 753 -4.78 -35.33 -17.25
CA LYS A 753 -3.60 -34.45 -17.12
C LYS A 753 -2.61 -34.58 -18.29
N THR A 754 -3.12 -34.83 -19.48
CA THR A 754 -2.32 -34.96 -20.71
C THR A 754 -2.56 -33.79 -21.64
N SER A 755 -1.63 -33.58 -22.57
CA SER A 755 -1.75 -32.55 -23.59
C SER A 755 -1.26 -33.06 -24.94
N THR A 756 -1.99 -32.72 -26.00
CA THR A 756 -1.53 -32.87 -27.38
C THR A 756 -0.62 -31.73 -27.83
N ILE A 757 -0.56 -30.64 -27.04
CA ILE A 757 0.37 -29.53 -27.18
C ILE A 757 1.76 -30.03 -26.77
N GLN A 758 2.66 -30.04 -27.74
CA GLN A 758 4.05 -30.46 -27.62
C GLN A 758 4.93 -29.35 -27.09
N SER A 759 4.66 -28.09 -27.45
CA SER A 759 5.51 -26.96 -27.05
C SER A 759 4.72 -25.71 -26.71
N VAL A 760 5.11 -25.01 -25.64
CA VAL A 760 4.61 -23.68 -25.30
C VAL A 760 5.77 -22.70 -25.26
N PHE A 761 5.68 -21.60 -25.99
CA PHE A 761 6.68 -20.55 -26.09
C PHE A 761 6.19 -19.32 -25.33
N PHE A 762 6.89 -18.89 -24.28
CA PHE A 762 6.63 -17.61 -23.62
C PHE A 762 7.62 -16.56 -24.11
N ILE A 763 7.09 -15.50 -24.73
CA ILE A 763 7.93 -14.40 -25.23
C ILE A 763 8.11 -13.28 -24.20
N GLU A 764 7.52 -13.36 -23.01
CA GLU A 764 7.74 -12.37 -21.95
C GLU A 764 9.19 -12.46 -21.43
N SER A 765 9.82 -11.30 -21.23
CA SER A 765 11.21 -11.21 -20.72
C SER A 765 11.24 -11.08 -19.19
N ASN A 766 10.15 -10.60 -18.58
CA ASN A 766 10.02 -10.34 -17.15
C ASN A 766 8.84 -11.11 -16.54
N PRO A 767 8.95 -12.45 -16.38
CA PRO A 767 7.91 -13.22 -15.71
C PRO A 767 7.75 -12.80 -14.25
N THR A 768 6.58 -13.07 -13.68
CA THR A 768 6.31 -12.89 -12.25
C THR A 768 5.75 -14.18 -11.66
N LYS A 769 5.89 -14.35 -10.34
CA LYS A 769 5.22 -15.43 -9.58
C LYS A 769 3.70 -15.45 -9.80
N GLU A 770 3.07 -14.30 -10.06
CA GLU A 770 1.61 -14.20 -10.26
C GLU A 770 1.12 -14.65 -11.64
N MET A 771 2.06 -14.92 -12.57
CA MET A 771 1.75 -15.28 -13.95
C MET A 771 1.17 -16.70 -14.06
N LEU A 772 1.49 -17.64 -13.17
CA LEU A 772 0.93 -19.00 -13.18
C LEU A 772 -0.01 -19.24 -12.00
N SER A 773 -1.16 -19.88 -12.21
CA SER A 773 -2.14 -20.15 -11.16
C SER A 773 -1.57 -20.91 -9.95
N THR A 774 -0.62 -21.81 -10.15
CA THR A 774 -0.03 -22.67 -9.09
C THR A 774 1.07 -22.01 -8.27
N THR A 775 1.63 -20.91 -8.76
CA THR A 775 2.53 -20.05 -7.98
C THR A 775 1.79 -18.80 -7.48
N ARG A 776 0.69 -18.46 -8.16
CA ARG A 776 -0.33 -17.47 -7.79
C ARG A 776 -1.21 -17.92 -6.64
N PHE A 777 -1.44 -19.20 -6.48
CA PHE A 777 -2.18 -19.81 -5.37
C PHE A 777 -1.25 -20.80 -4.69
N ASP A 778 -0.88 -20.55 -3.43
CA ASP A 778 -0.02 -21.49 -2.70
C ASP A 778 -0.68 -22.89 -2.70
N LEU A 779 0.11 -23.92 -3.04
CA LEU A 779 -0.38 -25.25 -3.34
C LEU A 779 -1.14 -25.87 -2.16
N ASP A 780 -0.77 -25.51 -0.93
CA ASP A 780 -1.38 -26.02 0.31
C ASP A 780 -2.72 -25.36 0.63
N ASP A 781 -2.96 -24.14 0.15
CA ASP A 781 -4.23 -23.43 0.31
C ASP A 781 -5.32 -23.99 -0.59
N THR A 782 -4.92 -24.48 -1.77
CA THR A 782 -5.85 -25.08 -2.73
C THR A 782 -6.17 -26.54 -2.42
N GLY A 783 -5.34 -27.21 -1.60
CA GLY A 783 -5.37 -28.66 -1.39
C GLY A 783 -5.11 -29.48 -2.67
N ASN A 784 -4.73 -28.82 -3.77
CA ASN A 784 -4.69 -29.40 -5.11
C ASN A 784 -3.38 -29.01 -5.80
N ASN A 785 -2.41 -29.92 -5.76
CA ASN A 785 -1.16 -29.76 -6.49
C ASN A 785 -1.36 -30.14 -7.98
N TYR A 786 -1.08 -29.21 -8.90
CA TYR A 786 -1.15 -29.43 -10.35
C TYR A 786 -0.16 -28.53 -11.12
N ASN A 787 -0.07 -28.72 -12.43
CA ASN A 787 0.66 -27.87 -13.36
C ASN A 787 -0.28 -27.31 -14.43
N GLU A 788 0.07 -26.14 -14.94
CA GLU A 788 -0.57 -25.50 -16.09
C GLU A 788 -0.29 -26.30 -17.38
N PHE A 789 0.79 -27.07 -17.39
CA PHE A 789 1.32 -27.87 -18.50
C PHE A 789 1.26 -29.37 -18.18
N ALA A 790 1.14 -30.21 -19.21
CA ALA A 790 1.38 -31.64 -19.09
C ALA A 790 2.89 -31.94 -19.04
N THR A 791 3.29 -33.06 -18.44
CA THR A 791 4.71 -33.48 -18.38
C THR A 791 5.33 -33.77 -19.74
N THR A 792 4.50 -33.94 -20.77
CA THR A 792 4.89 -34.16 -22.16
C THR A 792 5.09 -32.87 -22.95
N THR A 793 4.84 -31.71 -22.35
CA THR A 793 4.90 -30.41 -23.02
C THR A 793 6.24 -29.74 -22.73
N ASP A 794 7.01 -29.45 -23.78
CA ASP A 794 8.22 -28.63 -23.69
C ASP A 794 7.86 -27.15 -23.50
N ILE A 795 8.56 -26.45 -22.62
CA ILE A 795 8.29 -25.05 -22.30
C ILE A 795 9.51 -24.23 -22.66
N TYR A 796 9.37 -23.36 -23.65
CA TYR A 796 10.42 -22.52 -24.17
C TYR A 796 10.27 -21.08 -23.71
N VAL A 797 11.35 -20.52 -23.19
CA VAL A 797 11.46 -19.13 -22.75
C VAL A 797 12.71 -18.51 -23.35
N LYS A 798 12.84 -17.20 -23.26
CA LYS A 798 14.07 -16.49 -23.65
C LYS A 798 15.26 -16.96 -22.83
N LYS A 799 16.44 -16.96 -23.45
CA LYS A 799 17.68 -17.38 -22.80
C LYS A 799 17.98 -16.49 -21.60
N THR A 800 17.84 -15.17 -21.77
CA THR A 800 18.13 -14.22 -20.69
C THR A 800 17.10 -14.27 -19.56
N ALA A 801 15.84 -14.61 -19.88
CA ALA A 801 14.75 -14.69 -18.91
C ALA A 801 14.69 -16.03 -18.15
N LEU A 802 15.31 -17.10 -18.67
CA LEU A 802 15.24 -18.45 -18.08
C LEU A 802 15.52 -18.49 -16.56
N PRO A 803 16.59 -17.86 -16.03
CA PRO A 803 16.83 -17.87 -14.58
C PRO A 803 15.71 -17.19 -13.77
N THR A 804 15.13 -16.12 -14.31
CA THR A 804 14.00 -15.41 -13.69
C THR A 804 12.77 -16.29 -13.70
N TYR A 805 12.45 -16.95 -14.83
CA TYR A 805 11.36 -17.94 -14.90
C TYR A 805 11.54 -19.07 -13.90
N GLN A 806 12.74 -19.66 -13.80
CA GLN A 806 13.01 -20.74 -12.85
C GLN A 806 12.84 -20.32 -11.39
N THR A 807 13.12 -19.04 -11.09
CA THR A 807 12.97 -18.48 -9.74
C THR A 807 11.52 -18.16 -9.44
N GLU A 808 10.87 -17.39 -10.31
CA GLU A 808 9.49 -16.90 -10.12
C GLU A 808 8.45 -18.02 -10.25
N TRP A 809 8.70 -19.04 -11.08
CA TRP A 809 7.79 -20.17 -11.28
C TRP A 809 8.16 -21.42 -10.45
N GLY A 810 9.16 -21.31 -9.57
CA GLY A 810 9.54 -22.36 -8.64
C GLY A 810 8.40 -22.68 -7.66
N LYS A 811 7.98 -23.94 -7.60
CA LYS A 811 6.84 -24.39 -6.78
C LYS A 811 7.30 -24.96 -5.46
N THR A 812 6.68 -24.52 -4.37
CA THR A 812 6.87 -25.08 -3.02
C THR A 812 5.55 -25.54 -2.41
N VAL A 813 5.64 -26.45 -1.44
CA VAL A 813 4.55 -26.94 -0.59
C VAL A 813 4.99 -26.80 0.87
N TYR A 814 4.16 -26.17 1.67
CA TYR A 814 4.30 -26.04 3.11
C TYR A 814 3.87 -27.33 3.82
N LYS A 815 4.84 -28.01 4.44
CA LYS A 815 4.56 -29.19 5.27
C LYS A 815 4.27 -28.79 6.70
N LYS A 816 3.02 -29.01 7.12
CA LYS A 816 2.56 -28.77 8.50
C LYS A 816 3.33 -29.59 9.53
N GLU A 817 3.85 -30.77 9.16
CA GLU A 817 4.60 -31.64 10.07
C GLU A 817 6.00 -31.09 10.40
N THR A 818 6.60 -30.35 9.46
CA THR A 818 7.98 -29.84 9.59
C THR A 818 8.06 -28.32 9.73
N ASP A 819 6.92 -27.62 9.60
CA ASP A 819 6.79 -26.15 9.61
C ASP A 819 7.73 -25.48 8.59
N LYS A 820 7.82 -26.05 7.38
CA LYS A 820 8.74 -25.60 6.33
C LYS A 820 8.12 -25.71 4.94
N GLU A 821 8.49 -24.75 4.09
CA GLU A 821 8.34 -24.82 2.64
C GLU A 821 9.34 -25.82 2.06
N GLU A 822 8.84 -26.83 1.35
CA GLU A 822 9.64 -27.80 0.62
C GLU A 822 9.36 -27.68 -0.87
N LYS A 823 10.31 -28.07 -1.73
CA LYS A 823 10.09 -28.08 -3.18
C LYS A 823 8.93 -29.01 -3.53
N SER A 824 7.97 -28.51 -4.33
CA SER A 824 6.82 -29.29 -4.76
C SER A 824 7.26 -30.47 -5.63
N PRO A 825 6.66 -31.67 -5.46
CA PRO A 825 6.92 -32.81 -6.36
C PRO A 825 6.45 -32.57 -7.80
N LEU A 826 5.65 -31.52 -8.04
CA LEU A 826 5.20 -31.11 -9.39
C LEU A 826 5.94 -29.88 -9.91
N ASP A 827 6.99 -29.40 -9.23
CA ASP A 827 7.83 -28.33 -9.75
C ASP A 827 8.39 -28.72 -11.13
N PHE A 828 8.00 -27.96 -12.15
CA PHE A 828 8.34 -28.23 -13.55
C PHE A 828 9.45 -27.32 -14.06
N THR A 829 10.04 -26.46 -13.22
CA THR A 829 11.02 -25.44 -13.67
C THR A 829 12.27 -26.04 -14.35
N SER A 830 12.56 -27.32 -14.10
CA SER A 830 13.60 -28.08 -14.82
C SER A 830 13.24 -28.42 -16.27
N GLN A 831 11.95 -28.33 -16.64
CA GLN A 831 11.43 -28.52 -18.00
C GLN A 831 11.56 -27.25 -18.85
N LEU A 832 11.77 -26.08 -18.21
CA LEU A 832 12.00 -24.81 -18.91
C LEU A 832 13.31 -24.85 -19.69
N LYS A 833 13.25 -24.50 -20.98
CA LYS A 833 14.39 -24.53 -21.91
C LYS A 833 14.42 -23.23 -22.71
N TYR A 834 15.58 -22.85 -23.23
CA TYR A 834 15.69 -21.81 -24.27
C TYR A 834 16.15 -22.38 -25.61
N GLN A 835 16.68 -23.61 -25.62
CA GLN A 835 17.24 -24.27 -26.80
C GLN A 835 16.13 -25.00 -27.56
N ILE A 836 15.63 -24.39 -28.62
CA ILE A 836 14.56 -24.94 -29.45
C ILE A 836 15.18 -25.84 -30.53
N PRO A 837 14.86 -27.15 -30.55
CA PRO A 837 15.33 -28.05 -31.60
C PRO A 837 14.61 -27.77 -32.92
N GLY A 838 15.19 -28.14 -34.06
CA GLY A 838 14.39 -28.34 -35.27
C GLY A 838 14.68 -27.49 -36.51
N VAL A 839 15.90 -26.98 -36.69
CA VAL A 839 16.34 -26.48 -38.02
C VAL A 839 17.71 -27.07 -38.41
N THR A 840 17.84 -28.40 -38.40
CA THR A 840 19.06 -29.04 -38.90
C THR A 840 19.18 -28.79 -40.42
N ILE A 841 20.17 -27.98 -40.81
CA ILE A 841 20.48 -27.69 -42.22
C ILE A 841 21.45 -28.76 -42.71
N LYS A 842 20.98 -29.63 -43.61
CA LYS A 842 21.78 -30.78 -44.08
C LYS A 842 22.75 -30.46 -45.21
N ASN A 843 22.42 -29.50 -46.08
CA ASN A 843 23.11 -29.27 -47.36
C ASN A 843 23.23 -27.76 -47.67
N LYS A 844 24.02 -27.04 -46.87
CA LYS A 844 24.41 -25.61 -46.93
C LYS A 844 23.30 -24.60 -46.77
N TYR A 845 22.15 -24.82 -47.37
CA TYR A 845 21.02 -23.90 -47.41
C TYR A 845 19.74 -24.53 -46.85
N SER A 846 18.89 -23.70 -46.25
CA SER A 846 17.52 -24.04 -45.85
C SER A 846 16.63 -22.81 -45.95
N THR A 847 15.38 -22.93 -45.52
CA THR A 847 14.48 -21.80 -45.32
C THR A 847 13.80 -21.90 -43.97
N PHE A 848 13.32 -20.77 -43.47
CA PHE A 848 12.73 -20.67 -42.14
C PHE A 848 11.75 -19.49 -42.06
N ALA A 849 10.77 -19.63 -41.17
CA ALA A 849 9.86 -18.57 -40.74
C ALA A 849 9.25 -19.00 -39.39
N ARG A 850 8.94 -18.05 -38.50
CA ARG A 850 8.28 -18.27 -37.20
C ARG A 850 7.40 -17.07 -36.84
N GLU A 851 6.48 -17.26 -35.90
CA GLU A 851 5.52 -16.26 -35.41
C GLU A 851 6.12 -15.28 -34.41
N PHE A 852 7.31 -15.59 -33.89
CA PHE A 852 8.11 -14.78 -32.96
C PHE A 852 9.53 -14.62 -33.51
N ASP A 853 10.27 -13.65 -32.97
CA ASP A 853 11.66 -13.42 -33.33
C ASP A 853 12.55 -14.62 -33.00
N VAL A 854 13.56 -14.89 -33.82
CA VAL A 854 14.45 -16.04 -33.66
C VAL A 854 15.91 -15.63 -33.73
N ASP A 855 16.71 -16.15 -32.80
CA ASP A 855 18.16 -16.03 -32.78
C ASP A 855 18.81 -17.37 -33.14
N PHE A 856 19.42 -17.46 -34.33
CA PHE A 856 20.25 -18.59 -34.73
C PHE A 856 21.72 -18.45 -34.29
N GLY A 857 22.16 -17.24 -33.97
CA GLY A 857 23.51 -16.92 -33.53
C GLY A 857 23.85 -17.51 -32.17
N VAL A 858 22.84 -17.77 -31.33
CA VAL A 858 22.98 -18.39 -30.01
C VAL A 858 23.82 -19.66 -30.03
N TYR A 859 23.61 -20.55 -31.01
CA TYR A 859 24.32 -21.83 -31.08
C TYR A 859 25.81 -21.62 -31.34
N ASN A 860 26.17 -20.79 -32.32
CA ASN A 860 27.58 -20.50 -32.60
C ASN A 860 28.24 -19.74 -31.45
N THR A 861 27.51 -18.85 -30.78
CA THR A 861 28.01 -18.14 -29.60
C THR A 861 28.38 -19.10 -28.47
N GLU A 862 27.60 -20.17 -28.27
CA GLU A 862 27.80 -21.14 -27.19
C GLU A 862 28.72 -22.30 -27.55
N LYS A 863 28.71 -22.75 -28.81
CA LYS A 863 29.42 -23.96 -29.28
C LYS A 863 30.58 -23.67 -30.22
N GLY A 864 30.77 -22.40 -30.61
CA GLY A 864 31.86 -21.96 -31.51
C GLY A 864 31.80 -22.55 -32.92
N ASN A 865 30.64 -23.02 -33.38
CA ASN A 865 30.51 -23.67 -34.69
C ASN A 865 29.08 -23.53 -35.27
N SER A 866 28.90 -23.90 -36.54
CA SER A 866 27.60 -23.87 -37.26
C SER A 866 27.04 -22.45 -37.37
N LYS A 867 27.85 -21.54 -37.94
CA LYS A 867 27.45 -20.16 -38.20
C LYS A 867 26.35 -20.15 -39.26
N VAL A 868 25.16 -19.69 -38.90
CA VAL A 868 24.03 -19.55 -39.82
C VAL A 868 23.78 -18.07 -40.05
N ALA A 869 23.45 -17.69 -41.28
CA ALA A 869 22.99 -16.35 -41.62
C ALA A 869 21.66 -16.43 -42.37
N ALA A 870 20.79 -15.46 -42.10
CA ALA A 870 19.49 -15.28 -42.72
C ALA A 870 19.58 -14.23 -43.82
N PHE A 871 19.03 -14.58 -44.98
CA PHE A 871 19.04 -13.76 -46.19
C PHE A 871 17.62 -13.53 -46.69
N VAL A 872 17.39 -12.32 -47.18
CA VAL A 872 16.17 -11.86 -47.83
C VAL A 872 16.53 -11.11 -49.10
N ALA A 873 15.55 -10.93 -49.98
CA ALA A 873 15.70 -10.09 -51.17
C ALA A 873 14.42 -9.34 -51.44
N LYS A 874 14.54 -8.07 -51.81
CA LYS A 874 13.39 -7.28 -52.25
C LYS A 874 13.05 -7.65 -53.68
N ILE A 875 11.81 -7.45 -54.10
CA ILE A 875 11.43 -7.62 -55.50
C ILE A 875 12.28 -6.75 -56.45
N SER A 876 12.73 -5.58 -55.99
CA SER A 876 13.62 -4.68 -56.74
C SER A 876 15.03 -5.25 -56.95
N ASP A 877 15.43 -6.24 -56.15
CA ASP A 877 16.75 -6.90 -56.22
C ASP A 877 16.78 -8.04 -57.24
N VAL A 878 15.65 -8.28 -57.91
CA VAL A 878 15.52 -9.19 -59.04
C VAL A 878 15.83 -8.41 -60.32
N LYS A 879 16.97 -8.68 -60.95
CA LYS A 879 17.46 -7.94 -62.13
C LYS A 879 17.60 -8.85 -63.36
N PRO A 880 17.18 -8.40 -64.55
CA PRO A 880 17.48 -9.10 -65.79
C PRO A 880 18.98 -8.97 -66.13
N GLY A 881 19.61 -10.06 -66.51
CA GLY A 881 20.95 -10.11 -67.10
C GLY A 881 20.91 -10.12 -68.63
N SER A 882 22.10 -9.99 -69.24
CA SER A 882 22.29 -10.16 -70.69
C SER A 882 21.90 -11.58 -71.11
N GLY A 883 20.95 -11.70 -72.05
CA GLY A 883 20.47 -12.97 -72.57
C GLY A 883 21.05 -13.27 -73.95
N ASP A 884 21.46 -14.51 -74.17
CA ASP A 884 21.69 -15.08 -75.50
C ASP A 884 20.41 -15.82 -75.93
N TYR A 885 19.89 -15.53 -77.14
CA TYR A 885 18.77 -16.22 -77.79
C TYR A 885 17.41 -16.21 -77.07
N GLY A 886 17.03 -15.10 -76.43
CA GLY A 886 15.65 -14.85 -75.99
C GLY A 886 15.24 -15.41 -74.62
N ASN A 887 16.16 -15.99 -73.85
CA ASN A 887 15.94 -16.38 -72.45
C ASN A 887 16.93 -15.64 -71.53
N SER A 888 16.58 -14.42 -71.08
CA SER A 888 17.42 -13.66 -70.15
C SER A 888 17.60 -14.42 -68.82
N ASN A 889 18.83 -14.45 -68.29
CA ASN A 889 19.11 -14.95 -66.95
C ASN A 889 18.77 -13.87 -65.93
N TYR A 890 17.96 -14.16 -64.92
CA TYR A 890 17.61 -13.23 -63.86
C TYR A 890 18.47 -13.48 -62.62
N PHE A 891 19.02 -12.41 -62.07
CA PHE A 891 19.81 -12.45 -60.85
C PHE A 891 18.98 -11.94 -59.68
N VAL A 892 18.93 -12.70 -58.60
CA VAL A 892 18.31 -12.29 -57.34
C VAL A 892 19.42 -12.02 -56.35
N LYS A 893 19.61 -10.74 -56.01
CA LYS A 893 20.60 -10.36 -55.00
C LYS A 893 20.03 -10.61 -53.60
N MET A 894 20.40 -11.74 -53.01
CA MET A 894 20.13 -12.07 -51.62
C MET A 894 21.11 -11.31 -50.74
N SER A 895 20.61 -10.46 -49.84
CA SER A 895 21.47 -9.80 -48.83
C SER A 895 20.99 -10.18 -47.43
N SER A 896 21.89 -10.05 -46.46
CA SER A 896 21.55 -10.43 -45.09
C SER A 896 20.39 -9.60 -44.55
N VAL A 897 19.60 -10.19 -43.66
CA VAL A 897 18.39 -9.60 -43.11
C VAL A 897 18.66 -8.29 -42.36
N ASP A 898 19.82 -8.16 -41.70
CA ASP A 898 20.23 -6.98 -40.92
C ASP A 898 20.42 -5.71 -41.77
N VAL A 899 20.93 -5.85 -43.00
CA VAL A 899 21.06 -4.73 -43.96
C VAL A 899 19.81 -4.53 -44.82
N ASN A 900 18.77 -5.34 -44.63
CA ASN A 900 17.51 -5.31 -45.37
C ASN A 900 16.28 -5.13 -44.48
N GLY A 901 16.44 -4.42 -43.36
CA GLY A 901 15.34 -4.01 -42.49
C GLY A 901 15.07 -4.94 -41.31
N GLY A 902 15.91 -5.95 -41.09
CA GLY A 902 15.97 -6.73 -39.85
C GLY A 902 16.74 -6.00 -38.74
N TYR A 903 17.13 -6.74 -37.69
CA TYR A 903 17.91 -6.16 -36.60
C TYR A 903 19.32 -5.79 -37.05
N SER A 904 19.71 -4.53 -36.89
CA SER A 904 21.00 -4.02 -37.36
C SER A 904 22.19 -4.80 -36.78
N SER A 905 23.15 -5.16 -37.63
CA SER A 905 24.39 -5.86 -37.27
C SER A 905 24.22 -7.29 -36.76
N SER A 906 23.07 -7.94 -36.99
CA SER A 906 22.85 -9.35 -36.64
C SER A 906 22.30 -10.12 -37.83
N TYR A 907 23.20 -10.66 -38.64
CA TYR A 907 22.86 -11.40 -39.85
C TYR A 907 22.10 -12.71 -39.61
N ASP A 908 22.03 -13.16 -38.36
CA ASP A 908 21.51 -14.44 -37.87
C ASP A 908 20.20 -14.29 -37.06
N TYR A 909 19.73 -13.05 -36.89
CA TYR A 909 18.51 -12.74 -36.17
C TYR A 909 17.35 -12.58 -37.15
N VAL A 910 16.31 -13.41 -37.02
CA VAL A 910 15.15 -13.45 -37.90
C VAL A 910 13.96 -12.79 -37.21
N PRO A 911 13.47 -11.64 -37.72
CA PRO A 911 12.24 -11.04 -37.22
C PRO A 911 11.03 -11.97 -37.32
N ALA A 912 10.09 -11.83 -36.37
CA ALA A 912 8.80 -12.49 -36.40
C ALA A 912 8.11 -12.34 -37.76
N ASN A 913 7.40 -13.39 -38.18
CA ASN A 913 6.64 -13.48 -39.42
C ASN A 913 7.45 -13.30 -40.71
N THR A 914 8.78 -13.32 -40.64
CA THR A 914 9.65 -13.10 -41.81
C THR A 914 10.12 -14.42 -42.41
N GLY A 915 9.81 -14.64 -43.69
CA GLY A 915 10.40 -15.74 -44.46
C GLY A 915 11.85 -15.44 -44.82
N VAL A 916 12.77 -16.36 -44.55
CA VAL A 916 14.19 -16.19 -44.86
C VAL A 916 14.77 -17.42 -45.55
N LEU A 917 15.84 -17.19 -46.32
CA LEU A 917 16.76 -18.24 -46.73
C LEU A 917 17.90 -18.29 -45.72
N LEU A 918 18.12 -19.47 -45.13
CA LEU A 918 19.22 -19.71 -44.21
C LEU A 918 20.42 -20.28 -44.96
N LYS A 919 21.62 -19.78 -44.67
CA LYS A 919 22.90 -20.27 -45.20
C LYS A 919 23.83 -20.60 -44.04
N VAL A 920 24.40 -21.80 -44.05
CA VAL A 920 25.53 -22.16 -43.18
C VAL A 920 26.80 -21.55 -43.75
N LEU A 921 27.46 -20.66 -43.01
CA LEU A 921 28.61 -19.89 -43.48
C LEU A 921 29.91 -20.68 -43.40
N ASP A 922 30.12 -21.41 -42.31
CA ASP A 922 31.39 -22.06 -41.97
C ASP A 922 31.51 -23.52 -42.42
N LYS A 923 30.39 -24.20 -42.72
CA LYS A 923 30.33 -25.63 -43.05
C LYS A 923 29.29 -25.95 -44.13
N GLU A 924 29.24 -27.22 -44.56
CA GLU A 924 28.20 -27.76 -45.45
C GLU A 924 26.90 -28.13 -44.73
N ALA A 925 26.93 -28.31 -43.42
CA ALA A 925 25.74 -28.64 -42.63
C ALA A 925 25.89 -28.06 -41.22
N THR A 926 24.76 -27.82 -40.55
CA THR A 926 24.78 -27.59 -39.09
C THR A 926 25.08 -28.91 -38.37
N SER A 927 25.62 -28.83 -37.16
CA SER A 927 25.76 -29.99 -36.27
C SER A 927 24.41 -30.69 -35.99
N ASN A 928 24.46 -31.98 -35.62
CA ASN A 928 23.25 -32.78 -35.36
C ASN A 928 22.43 -32.28 -34.17
N ASP A 929 23.08 -31.62 -33.21
CA ASP A 929 22.48 -31.03 -32.00
C ASP A 929 22.13 -29.54 -32.16
N PHE A 930 22.07 -29.04 -33.40
CA PHE A 930 21.79 -27.62 -33.67
C PHE A 930 20.41 -27.18 -33.16
N TYR A 931 20.39 -26.04 -32.48
CA TYR A 931 19.20 -25.38 -31.94
C TYR A 931 19.21 -23.88 -32.25
N TYR A 932 18.07 -23.23 -32.07
CA TYR A 932 17.91 -21.79 -32.05
C TYR A 932 17.21 -21.36 -30.76
N ALA A 933 17.08 -20.06 -30.53
CA ALA A 933 16.37 -19.51 -29.37
C ALA A 933 15.32 -18.48 -29.78
N ILE A 934 14.40 -18.19 -28.87
CA ILE A 934 13.51 -17.02 -28.97
C ILE A 934 14.40 -15.77 -28.96
N GLY A 935 14.19 -14.86 -29.92
CA GLY A 935 14.93 -13.63 -30.04
C GLY A 935 14.67 -12.69 -28.87
N GLU A 936 15.68 -11.90 -28.51
CA GLU A 936 15.72 -11.06 -27.30
C GLU A 936 15.40 -9.58 -27.60
N LYS A 937 14.98 -9.22 -28.83
CA LYS A 937 14.86 -7.83 -29.33
C LYS A 937 13.42 -7.34 -29.51
N ASP A 938 12.67 -7.57 -28.46
CA ASP A 938 11.26 -7.27 -28.24
C ASP A 938 10.70 -5.90 -28.68
N ASP A 939 11.45 -4.82 -28.51
CA ASP A 939 10.96 -3.46 -28.75
C ASP A 939 11.40 -2.92 -30.12
N GLN A 940 11.97 -3.79 -30.97
CA GLN A 940 12.46 -3.42 -32.28
C GLN A 940 11.36 -3.49 -33.32
N VAL A 941 11.24 -2.42 -34.12
CA VAL A 941 10.36 -2.38 -35.27
C VAL A 941 11.17 -2.74 -36.52
N TYR A 942 10.80 -3.85 -37.15
CA TYR A 942 11.46 -4.33 -38.37
C TYR A 942 10.76 -3.80 -39.62
N SER A 943 11.53 -3.59 -40.69
CA SER A 943 11.09 -3.05 -41.98
C SER A 943 11.51 -3.93 -43.17
N VAL A 944 11.38 -5.26 -43.02
CA VAL A 944 11.68 -6.24 -44.08
C VAL A 944 10.54 -6.25 -45.14
N ASN A 945 10.48 -5.18 -45.93
CA ASN A 945 9.40 -4.93 -46.90
C ASN A 945 9.70 -5.55 -48.27
N ASN A 946 8.63 -5.92 -49.00
CA ASN A 946 8.69 -6.47 -50.37
C ASN A 946 9.61 -7.68 -50.52
N ASN A 947 9.76 -8.46 -49.45
CA ASN A 947 10.58 -9.66 -49.43
C ASN A 947 9.98 -10.74 -50.34
N ILE A 948 10.80 -11.31 -51.23
CA ILE A 948 10.37 -12.39 -52.12
C ILE A 948 10.15 -13.73 -51.39
N MET A 949 10.73 -13.87 -50.19
CA MET A 949 10.62 -15.07 -49.36
C MET A 949 9.34 -15.02 -48.52
N THR A 950 8.41 -15.90 -48.84
CA THR A 950 7.12 -16.03 -48.15
C THR A 950 7.19 -17.15 -47.12
N GLY A 951 6.99 -16.80 -45.85
CA GLY A 951 6.90 -17.77 -44.76
C GLY A 951 5.59 -18.57 -44.76
N VAL A 952 5.67 -19.82 -44.31
CA VAL A 952 4.53 -20.66 -43.94
C VAL A 952 4.61 -20.90 -42.44
N ILE A 953 3.73 -20.21 -41.71
CA ILE A 953 3.63 -20.16 -40.25
C ILE A 953 2.19 -20.51 -39.86
N VAL A 954 1.94 -20.80 -38.58
CA VAL A 954 0.66 -21.17 -37.96
C VAL A 954 0.11 -22.54 -38.42
N ASN A 955 0.08 -22.80 -39.73
CA ASN A 955 -0.35 -24.07 -40.31
C ASN A 955 0.47 -24.45 -41.54
N SER A 956 0.63 -25.75 -41.77
CA SER A 956 0.95 -26.24 -43.11
C SER A 956 -0.15 -25.84 -44.10
N LYS A 957 0.22 -25.47 -45.33
CA LYS A 957 -0.76 -25.01 -46.34
C LYS A 957 -0.40 -25.45 -47.74
N SER A 958 -1.38 -25.46 -48.63
CA SER A 958 -1.11 -25.66 -50.05
C SER A 958 -0.42 -24.43 -50.64
N VAL A 959 0.68 -24.64 -51.35
CA VAL A 959 1.39 -23.60 -52.11
C VAL A 959 1.14 -23.85 -53.59
N LEU A 960 0.34 -22.97 -54.19
CA LEU A 960 0.00 -23.03 -55.62
C LEU A 960 1.24 -22.73 -56.46
N ALA A 961 1.52 -23.61 -57.40
CA ALA A 961 2.58 -23.44 -58.38
C ALA A 961 2.16 -24.07 -59.71
N SER A 962 2.49 -23.41 -60.81
CA SER A 962 2.20 -23.90 -62.16
C SER A 962 3.38 -23.68 -63.09
N ALA A 963 3.31 -24.24 -64.29
CA ALA A 963 4.30 -23.94 -65.33
C ALA A 963 4.33 -22.44 -65.70
N ALA A 964 3.24 -21.70 -65.53
CA ALA A 964 3.12 -20.27 -65.84
C ALA A 964 3.46 -19.35 -64.65
N ASP A 965 3.22 -19.80 -63.42
CA ASP A 965 3.53 -19.08 -62.16
C ASP A 965 4.26 -20.04 -61.20
N PRO A 966 5.56 -20.28 -61.42
CA PRO A 966 6.34 -21.19 -60.60
C PRO A 966 6.71 -20.56 -59.25
N VAL A 967 6.83 -21.39 -58.21
CA VAL A 967 7.45 -21.00 -56.93
C VAL A 967 8.81 -21.65 -56.80
N TYR A 968 9.65 -21.13 -55.92
CA TYR A 968 10.97 -21.68 -55.70
C TYR A 968 11.18 -22.06 -54.24
N LEU A 969 11.76 -23.22 -54.01
CA LEU A 969 11.93 -23.80 -52.68
C LEU A 969 13.31 -24.45 -52.54
N ILE A 970 13.80 -24.60 -51.32
CA ILE A 970 15.03 -25.36 -51.07
C ILE A 970 14.68 -26.85 -50.95
N GLN A 971 15.23 -27.68 -51.83
CA GLN A 971 15.12 -29.14 -51.75
C GLN A 971 16.47 -29.79 -52.00
N GLY A 972 16.95 -30.57 -51.02
CA GLY A 972 18.26 -31.19 -51.08
C GLY A 972 19.43 -30.20 -51.02
N GLY A 973 19.23 -29.00 -50.46
CA GLY A 973 20.26 -27.96 -50.33
C GLY A 973 20.41 -27.04 -51.53
N ILE A 974 19.62 -27.26 -52.58
CA ILE A 974 19.59 -26.42 -53.76
C ILE A 974 18.23 -25.78 -53.92
N PHE A 975 18.21 -24.59 -54.48
CA PHE A 975 17.00 -23.85 -54.77
C PHE A 975 16.41 -24.41 -56.07
N ARG A 976 15.19 -24.96 -55.98
CA ARG A 976 14.50 -25.65 -57.06
C ARG A 976 13.25 -24.90 -57.46
N LYS A 977 12.99 -24.88 -58.76
CA LYS A 977 11.76 -24.39 -59.35
C LYS A 977 10.67 -25.46 -59.27
N ALA A 978 9.58 -25.17 -58.59
CA ALA A 978 8.38 -26.01 -58.54
C ALA A 978 7.34 -25.45 -59.53
N VAL A 979 6.83 -26.32 -60.39
CA VAL A 979 5.82 -26.01 -61.43
C VAL A 979 4.49 -26.73 -61.19
N SER A 980 4.36 -27.37 -60.03
CA SER A 980 3.16 -28.07 -59.59
C SER A 980 2.90 -27.72 -58.13
N THR A 981 1.62 -27.57 -57.77
CA THR A 981 1.18 -27.29 -56.40
C THR A 981 1.84 -28.22 -55.38
N ILE A 982 2.38 -27.66 -54.30
CA ILE A 982 2.88 -28.41 -53.15
C ILE A 982 1.77 -28.49 -52.10
N ASN A 983 1.37 -29.70 -51.72
CA ASN A 983 0.32 -29.90 -50.72
C ASN A 983 0.59 -31.13 -49.84
N PRO A 984 0.76 -30.96 -48.50
CA PRO A 984 0.96 -29.70 -47.81
C PRO A 984 2.42 -29.20 -47.97
N PHE A 985 2.61 -27.87 -48.01
CA PHE A 985 3.92 -27.27 -47.76
C PHE A 985 4.11 -27.17 -46.24
N PRO A 986 5.26 -27.62 -45.71
CA PRO A 986 5.48 -27.71 -44.27
C PRO A 986 5.47 -26.34 -43.58
N ILE A 987 4.97 -26.30 -42.35
CA ILE A 987 5.08 -25.15 -41.45
C ILE A 987 6.55 -24.89 -41.06
N HIS A 988 6.84 -23.68 -40.61
CA HIS A 988 8.16 -23.17 -40.19
C HIS A 988 9.21 -23.16 -41.31
N LYS A 989 8.73 -23.13 -42.56
CA LYS A 989 9.53 -23.05 -43.79
C LYS A 989 9.09 -21.87 -44.63
N ALA A 990 9.96 -21.44 -45.54
CA ALA A 990 9.64 -20.40 -46.52
C ALA A 990 9.90 -20.88 -47.94
N TYR A 991 9.18 -20.29 -48.89
CA TYR A 991 9.39 -20.44 -50.34
C TYR A 991 9.52 -19.05 -50.96
N ALA A 992 10.17 -18.93 -52.11
CA ALA A 992 10.22 -17.68 -52.84
C ALA A 992 9.15 -17.62 -53.93
N LYS A 993 8.45 -16.49 -54.00
CA LYS A 993 7.60 -16.13 -55.14
C LYS A 993 8.18 -14.88 -55.80
N ILE A 994 8.52 -14.97 -57.08
CA ILE A 994 9.30 -13.96 -57.78
C ILE A 994 8.46 -13.37 -58.90
N ALA A 995 7.78 -12.25 -58.60
CA ALA A 995 6.94 -11.57 -59.57
C ALA A 995 7.77 -10.94 -60.71
N GLY A 996 7.20 -10.88 -61.92
CA GLY A 996 7.83 -10.21 -63.07
C GLY A 996 8.95 -10.99 -63.77
N VAL A 997 9.23 -12.24 -63.34
CA VAL A 997 10.17 -13.13 -64.03
C VAL A 997 9.39 -14.09 -64.93
N PRO A 998 9.67 -14.14 -66.25
CA PRO A 998 9.04 -15.11 -67.15
C PRO A 998 9.29 -16.53 -66.68
N ALA A 999 8.28 -17.41 -66.72
CA ALA A 999 8.41 -18.74 -66.15
C ALA A 999 9.55 -19.57 -66.78
N GLY A 1000 9.87 -19.39 -68.06
CA GLY A 1000 10.98 -20.07 -68.73
C GLY A 1000 12.38 -19.52 -68.42
N ALA A 1001 12.48 -18.40 -67.72
CA ALA A 1001 13.75 -17.73 -67.47
C ALA A 1001 14.65 -18.51 -66.51
N LYS A 1002 15.96 -18.47 -66.77
CA LYS A 1002 16.96 -18.96 -65.81
C LYS A 1002 17.05 -17.98 -64.65
N LEU A 1003 17.23 -18.49 -63.43
CA LEU A 1003 17.36 -17.67 -62.23
C LEU A 1003 18.67 -18.02 -61.53
N THR A 1004 19.33 -17.03 -60.91
CA THR A 1004 20.58 -17.23 -60.16
C THR A 1004 20.49 -16.45 -58.86
N LEU A 1005 20.77 -17.10 -57.73
CA LEU A 1005 20.87 -16.41 -56.45
C LEU A 1005 22.30 -15.90 -56.28
N VAL A 1006 22.43 -14.61 -55.99
CA VAL A 1006 23.72 -13.95 -55.74
C VAL A 1006 23.71 -13.45 -54.31
N PHE A 1007 24.62 -13.96 -53.49
CA PHE A 1007 24.72 -13.55 -52.09
C PHE A 1007 25.66 -12.36 -51.97
N ALA A 1008 25.17 -11.26 -51.41
CA ALA A 1008 25.99 -10.07 -51.19
C ALA A 1008 27.20 -10.41 -50.29
N GLY A 1009 28.41 -10.13 -50.76
CA GLY A 1009 29.66 -10.41 -50.04
C GLY A 1009 30.31 -11.77 -50.33
N ASP A 1010 29.80 -12.54 -51.30
CA ASP A 1010 30.40 -13.82 -51.74
C ASP A 1010 30.69 -13.75 -53.25
N ASP A 1011 31.93 -14.04 -53.65
CA ASP A 1011 32.35 -14.04 -55.06
C ASP A 1011 31.84 -15.29 -55.82
N ASN A 1012 31.19 -16.23 -55.12
CA ASN A 1012 30.69 -17.49 -55.66
C ASN A 1012 29.19 -17.40 -56.00
N THR A 1013 28.83 -17.49 -57.28
CA THR A 1013 27.43 -17.55 -57.73
C THR A 1013 26.84 -18.95 -57.58
N THR A 1014 25.73 -19.11 -56.86
CA THR A 1014 24.95 -20.36 -56.84
C THR A 1014 23.82 -20.29 -57.87
N GLY A 1015 24.03 -20.93 -59.02
CA GLY A 1015 22.98 -21.05 -60.04
C GLY A 1015 21.81 -21.90 -59.53
N ILE A 1016 20.58 -21.52 -59.87
CA ILE A 1016 19.43 -22.41 -59.69
C ILE A 1016 19.50 -23.45 -60.79
N THR A 1017 19.69 -24.70 -60.40
CA THR A 1017 19.59 -25.80 -61.34
C THR A 1017 18.11 -26.05 -61.59
N THR A 1018 17.62 -25.57 -62.74
CA THR A 1018 16.47 -26.21 -63.37
C THR A 1018 16.79 -27.71 -63.51
N VAL A 1019 15.82 -28.57 -63.24
CA VAL A 1019 15.96 -30.04 -63.24
C VAL A 1019 16.51 -30.59 -64.59
N ASP A 1020 16.57 -29.76 -65.64
CA ASP A 1020 17.06 -30.12 -66.98
C ASP A 1020 18.59 -30.06 -67.19
N ALA A 1021 19.42 -29.95 -66.14
CA ALA A 1021 20.86 -29.79 -66.30
C ALA A 1021 21.66 -31.10 -66.58
N THR A 1022 21.04 -32.14 -67.14
CA THR A 1022 21.78 -33.22 -67.82
C THR A 1022 21.94 -32.88 -69.30
N LYS A 1023 22.83 -31.93 -69.61
CA LYS A 1023 23.40 -31.83 -70.97
C LYS A 1023 24.88 -32.18 -70.95
N THR A 1024 25.17 -33.39 -71.38
CA THR A 1024 26.49 -33.83 -71.83
C THR A 1024 26.94 -32.94 -72.99
N GLY A 1025 27.95 -32.10 -72.77
CA GLY A 1025 28.58 -31.32 -73.85
C GLY A 1025 28.98 -29.86 -73.52
N ASP A 1026 28.74 -29.33 -72.32
CA ASP A 1026 29.14 -27.95 -71.99
C ASP A 1026 30.67 -27.81 -71.88
N ASP A 1027 31.26 -26.91 -72.67
CA ASP A 1027 32.71 -26.67 -72.77
C ASP A 1027 33.26 -25.74 -71.67
N SER A 1028 32.51 -25.66 -70.58
CA SER A 1028 32.80 -24.77 -69.47
C SER A 1028 33.80 -25.37 -68.48
N TYR A 1029 34.53 -24.50 -67.81
CA TYR A 1029 35.37 -24.89 -66.69
C TYR A 1029 34.53 -25.01 -65.43
N TYR A 1030 34.85 -25.98 -64.59
CA TYR A 1030 34.26 -26.16 -63.28
C TYR A 1030 35.38 -26.23 -62.25
N ASN A 1031 35.25 -25.61 -61.08
CA ASN A 1031 36.22 -25.87 -60.02
C ASN A 1031 36.04 -27.28 -59.43
N LEU A 1032 36.92 -27.71 -58.52
CA LEU A 1032 36.85 -29.04 -57.92
C LEU A 1032 35.58 -29.29 -57.06
N ASN A 1033 34.80 -28.24 -56.79
CA ASN A 1033 33.51 -28.30 -56.11
C ASN A 1033 32.32 -28.37 -57.09
N GLY A 1034 32.60 -28.54 -58.40
CA GLY A 1034 31.55 -28.66 -59.42
C GLY A 1034 30.87 -27.33 -59.80
N GLN A 1035 31.45 -26.19 -59.43
CA GLN A 1035 30.90 -24.87 -59.75
C GLN A 1035 31.48 -24.36 -61.06
N ARG A 1036 30.64 -23.85 -61.97
CA ARG A 1036 31.08 -23.31 -63.27
C ARG A 1036 31.92 -22.05 -63.09
N VAL A 1037 33.06 -21.98 -63.77
CA VAL A 1037 34.04 -20.89 -63.74
C VAL A 1037 34.14 -20.28 -65.14
N ILE A 1038 33.81 -18.98 -65.23
CA ILE A 1038 33.63 -18.31 -66.53
C ILE A 1038 34.98 -17.80 -67.09
N ASN A 1039 35.96 -17.52 -66.22
CA ASN A 1039 37.24 -16.97 -66.65
C ASN A 1039 38.41 -17.46 -65.77
N PRO A 1040 38.75 -18.75 -65.81
CA PRO A 1040 39.77 -19.33 -64.93
C PRO A 1040 41.15 -18.73 -65.21
N GLN A 1041 41.73 -18.04 -64.21
CA GLN A 1041 43.02 -17.34 -64.33
C GLN A 1041 44.20 -18.17 -63.79
N HIS A 1042 44.02 -18.87 -62.66
CA HIS A 1042 45.05 -19.71 -62.05
C HIS A 1042 44.39 -20.79 -61.18
N GLY A 1043 44.84 -22.04 -61.29
CA GLY A 1043 44.36 -23.16 -60.44
C GLY A 1043 43.90 -24.40 -61.22
N VAL A 1044 43.21 -25.29 -60.50
CA VAL A 1044 42.78 -26.61 -60.98
C VAL A 1044 41.28 -26.62 -61.23
N PHE A 1045 40.89 -27.00 -62.45
CA PHE A 1045 39.51 -27.03 -62.92
C PHE A 1045 39.18 -28.38 -63.58
N ILE A 1046 37.90 -28.64 -63.81
CA ILE A 1046 37.34 -29.74 -64.59
C ILE A 1046 36.71 -29.14 -65.84
N ARG A 1047 37.14 -29.57 -67.02
CA ARG A 1047 36.54 -29.19 -68.31
C ARG A 1047 36.37 -30.46 -69.15
N ARG A 1048 35.17 -30.68 -69.68
CA ARG A 1048 34.79 -31.94 -70.38
C ARG A 1048 35.12 -33.22 -69.58
N GLY A 1049 34.93 -33.18 -68.25
CA GLY A 1049 35.23 -34.31 -67.37
C GLY A 1049 36.72 -34.59 -67.14
N ARG A 1050 37.62 -33.72 -67.61
CA ARG A 1050 39.07 -33.86 -67.40
C ARG A 1050 39.60 -32.75 -66.52
N LYS A 1051 40.58 -33.06 -65.67
CA LYS A 1051 41.31 -32.09 -64.86
C LYS A 1051 42.16 -31.21 -65.77
N VAL A 1052 41.96 -29.90 -65.71
CA VAL A 1052 42.71 -28.88 -66.46
C VAL A 1052 43.35 -27.93 -65.47
N ILE A 1053 44.66 -27.73 -65.60
CA ILE A 1053 45.42 -26.81 -64.75
C ILE A 1053 45.71 -25.56 -65.58
N ILE A 1054 45.26 -24.41 -65.10
CA ILE A 1054 45.62 -23.11 -65.69
C ILE A 1054 46.70 -22.51 -64.80
N LYS A 1055 47.87 -22.28 -65.38
CA LYS A 1055 49.05 -21.74 -64.72
C LYS A 1055 49.12 -20.24 -64.89
#